data_AF-A0A2G7G6M7-F1
#
_entry.id   AF-A0A2G7G6M7-F1
#
_cell.length_a   1.000
_cell.length_b   1.000
_cell.length_c   1.000
_cell.angle_alpha   90.00
_cell.angle_beta   90.00
_cell.angle_gamma   90.00
#
_symmetry.space_group_name_H-M   'P 1'
#
loop_
_entity.id
_entity.type
_entity.pdbx_description
1 polymer ?
#
loop_
_entity_poly.entity_id
_entity_poly.type
_entity_poly.pdbx_seq_one_letter_code
_entity_poly.pdbx_strand_id
1 'polypeptide(L)'
;MISAGILAPSPASFMNSGHILSQECEIKCRTAFGFDRGYIRGNFPLYTSPDGQLFGKLSCGPDTKGVEGQIVGIPLYNESPGEEYYIRPEGRYAQLLPDIEVVSFTPIIYIKTERQRKTPTTAINQSCFFIEDPIDAGLRLVEVEPQDCWWKEDSQIVVENDTAGKTIQRAWARFRQEVEGSSDFLVLLESRIQGSQIKTRSHIMTSSQTTALRDLAEQRSRMRKAAFGKKVATDGVLSIHMRTEQDTTEQGMFVVKLAKATALPSVTVNATFELELRATVSGLERAAKRRDEILLEIEHVNQQRGTALTWDSIRSHRNAIDEEKCVLETIEKSQIEWTKEGYAFVKQANSLAETALANGYVPVLEKKSATGDSVPKLNITVPAPDANGTEYVFVAPYANTIPQPGAYIYRKDGDLVWSGIGYYSGFVANFHPTTYNGKTVLQGFQGTMDQNHGEGVGQHVLLDQNYEHVISTKTGNHHIPSIHEFTVVNEKTALVEIYLPTIANLTQWGGNSSQQWLGNGLFQGLLLSDILWSMQFINEGTEFDIATGELVFEWNSLDYLDPADSLNALGSSPSNSGLTIFKINGTDGSIIWQLGGNHSTFTQDFTFGFQHDARWRSQSGNIDVISFFDNSGNGEITFNNVSRALFVQLNHTDNTATVLRKATAPYDLEANSQGNTQLLANDNLFVSWGSAGAFTQFSADNEILYHAFIEDAVSYRGFLANWTGTPSEAPALAAYVDSANTTRLYISWNGDTETKVWKFYQVQEGNGSNAEAQYLGEQSRTSFETSFLWESEYRPTNDVKFYAEAIGGNGDVLVRTLPSLATSFTEITE
;
A
#
# COMPACT_ATOMS: atom_id res chain seq x y z
N MET A 1 -34.09 -23.65 -21.46
CA MET A 1 -35.30 -24.30 -22.05
C MET A 1 -35.09 -25.81 -22.01
N ILE A 2 -36.10 -26.61 -21.64
CA ILE A 2 -35.90 -28.03 -21.26
C ILE A 2 -35.32 -28.88 -22.41
N SER A 3 -34.34 -29.74 -22.08
CA SER A 3 -33.64 -30.66 -23.00
C SER A 3 -34.60 -31.48 -23.87
N ALA A 4 -34.38 -31.42 -25.19
CA ALA A 4 -35.28 -31.97 -26.20
C ALA A 4 -35.00 -33.46 -26.48
N GLY A 5 -35.99 -34.32 -26.25
CA GLY A 5 -35.97 -35.72 -26.72
C GLY A 5 -36.89 -36.68 -25.99
N ILE A 6 -37.08 -36.55 -24.67
CA ILE A 6 -37.71 -37.61 -23.86
C ILE A 6 -39.23 -37.73 -24.13
N LEU A 7 -39.94 -36.60 -24.18
CA LEU A 7 -41.38 -36.58 -24.50
C LEU A 7 -41.61 -36.54 -26.02
N ALA A 8 -40.89 -35.66 -26.73
CA ALA A 8 -40.86 -35.59 -28.19
C ALA A 8 -39.46 -35.23 -28.72
N PRO A 9 -39.10 -35.60 -29.97
CA PRO A 9 -37.78 -35.31 -30.55
C PRO A 9 -37.47 -33.83 -30.78
N SER A 10 -38.49 -32.97 -30.91
CA SER A 10 -38.34 -31.53 -31.14
C SER A 10 -39.64 -30.78 -30.82
N PRO A 11 -39.61 -29.45 -30.55
CA PRO A 11 -40.82 -28.64 -30.45
C PRO A 11 -41.70 -28.69 -31.70
N ALA A 12 -41.08 -28.79 -32.89
CA ALA A 12 -41.79 -28.93 -34.17
C ALA A 12 -42.67 -30.20 -34.25
N SER A 13 -42.37 -31.23 -33.45
CA SER A 13 -43.17 -32.47 -33.37
C SER A 13 -44.56 -32.24 -32.77
N PHE A 14 -44.79 -31.12 -32.08
CA PHE A 14 -46.10 -30.76 -31.51
C PHE A 14 -46.96 -29.87 -32.43
N MET A 15 -46.45 -29.38 -33.57
CA MET A 15 -47.21 -28.43 -34.42
C MET A 15 -48.50 -29.02 -35.02
N ASN A 16 -48.61 -30.36 -35.07
CA ASN A 16 -49.80 -31.07 -35.54
C ASN A 16 -50.46 -31.94 -34.46
N SER A 17 -50.02 -31.89 -33.19
CA SER A 17 -50.78 -32.52 -32.11
C SER A 17 -51.97 -31.62 -31.77
N GLY A 18 -53.19 -32.17 -31.88
CA GLY A 18 -54.41 -31.49 -31.45
C GLY A 18 -54.46 -31.27 -29.93
N HIS A 19 -55.63 -30.88 -29.40
CA HIS A 19 -55.81 -30.70 -27.96
C HIS A 19 -55.57 -32.02 -27.21
N ILE A 20 -54.40 -32.14 -26.60
CA ILE A 20 -54.05 -33.16 -25.61
C ILE A 20 -54.33 -32.55 -24.25
N LEU A 21 -55.32 -33.09 -23.53
CA LEU A 21 -55.72 -32.61 -22.21
C LEU A 21 -55.31 -33.61 -21.13
N SER A 22 -55.13 -33.12 -19.90
CA SER A 22 -55.09 -33.98 -18.73
C SER A 22 -56.49 -34.54 -18.50
N GLN A 23 -56.63 -35.86 -18.46
CA GLN A 23 -57.91 -36.50 -18.15
C GLN A 23 -58.16 -36.41 -16.63
N GLU A 24 -59.30 -35.85 -16.22
CA GLU A 24 -59.73 -35.79 -14.82
C GLU A 24 -60.27 -37.15 -14.36
N CYS A 25 -59.37 -38.12 -14.18
CA CYS A 25 -59.70 -39.43 -13.61
C CYS A 25 -59.76 -39.34 -12.07
N GLU A 26 -60.85 -39.82 -11.47
CA GLU A 26 -61.10 -39.76 -10.02
C GLU A 26 -60.23 -40.75 -9.22
N ILE A 27 -58.96 -40.35 -9.02
CA ILE A 27 -58.03 -40.84 -8.00
C ILE A 27 -57.59 -42.33 -8.14
N LYS A 28 -56.51 -42.54 -8.91
CA LYS A 28 -55.24 -43.14 -8.43
C LYS A 28 -54.10 -42.87 -9.43
N CYS A 29 -52.93 -42.45 -8.92
CA CYS A 29 -51.71 -42.13 -9.67
C CYS A 29 -51.86 -41.14 -10.84
N ARG A 30 -51.76 -39.83 -10.55
CA ARG A 30 -51.29 -38.86 -11.56
C ARG A 30 -49.81 -39.12 -11.87
N THR A 31 -49.42 -39.00 -13.14
CA THR A 31 -48.01 -39.05 -13.59
C THR A 31 -47.27 -37.80 -13.11
N ALA A 32 -46.81 -37.83 -11.86
CA ALA A 32 -45.91 -36.82 -11.32
C ALA A 32 -44.46 -37.16 -11.70
N PHE A 33 -43.75 -36.18 -12.26
CA PHE A 33 -42.34 -36.31 -12.62
C PHE A 33 -41.57 -35.01 -12.35
N GLY A 34 -40.27 -35.14 -12.13
CA GLY A 34 -39.32 -34.04 -12.03
C GLY A 34 -38.07 -34.33 -12.86
N PHE A 35 -37.23 -33.31 -13.03
CA PHE A 35 -35.93 -33.43 -13.69
C PHE A 35 -34.85 -33.59 -12.62
N ASP A 36 -33.99 -34.59 -12.77
CA ASP A 36 -32.92 -34.91 -11.82
C ASP A 36 -31.69 -35.36 -12.62
N ARG A 37 -30.57 -34.62 -12.54
CA ARG A 37 -29.28 -34.94 -13.19
C ARG A 37 -29.36 -35.29 -14.69
N GLY A 38 -30.26 -34.64 -15.43
CA GLY A 38 -30.47 -34.92 -16.87
C GLY A 38 -31.36 -36.12 -17.19
N TYR A 39 -31.99 -36.74 -16.18
CA TYR A 39 -33.03 -37.75 -16.29
C TYR A 39 -34.41 -37.13 -16.02
N ILE A 40 -35.48 -37.77 -16.52
CA ILE A 40 -36.83 -37.59 -15.97
C ILE A 40 -37.07 -38.68 -14.92
N ARG A 41 -37.34 -38.26 -13.68
CA ARG A 41 -37.65 -39.14 -12.54
C ARG A 41 -39.14 -39.02 -12.22
N GLY A 42 -39.91 -40.11 -12.26
CA GLY A 42 -41.35 -40.03 -11.99
C GLY A 42 -42.11 -41.35 -11.97
N ASN A 43 -43.41 -41.26 -11.66
CA ASN A 43 -44.33 -42.40 -11.60
C ASN A 43 -45.02 -42.59 -12.95
N PHE A 44 -44.46 -43.46 -13.80
CA PHE A 44 -45.01 -43.77 -15.12
C PHE A 44 -45.59 -45.18 -15.14
N PRO A 45 -46.91 -45.38 -15.35
CA PRO A 45 -47.47 -46.72 -15.49
C PRO A 45 -46.90 -47.42 -16.72
N LEU A 46 -46.17 -48.50 -16.50
CA LEU A 46 -45.52 -49.26 -17.57
C LEU A 46 -46.53 -50.19 -18.26
N TYR A 47 -46.48 -50.21 -19.59
CA TYR A 47 -47.31 -51.05 -20.45
C TYR A 47 -46.45 -51.69 -21.54
N THR A 48 -46.55 -53.00 -21.69
CA THR A 48 -45.92 -53.73 -22.81
C THR A 48 -47.01 -54.10 -23.81
N SER A 49 -46.86 -53.69 -25.07
CA SER A 49 -47.77 -54.05 -26.16
C SER A 49 -47.60 -55.52 -26.60
N PRO A 50 -48.57 -56.10 -27.34
CA PRO A 50 -48.53 -57.52 -27.74
C PRO A 50 -47.37 -57.93 -28.64
N ASP A 51 -46.67 -56.97 -29.26
CA ASP A 51 -45.45 -57.16 -30.04
C ASP A 51 -44.16 -57.07 -29.19
N GLY A 52 -44.28 -56.85 -27.88
CA GLY A 52 -43.18 -56.79 -26.92
C GLY A 52 -42.59 -55.41 -26.70
N GLN A 53 -43.09 -54.34 -27.34
CA GLN A 53 -42.58 -52.99 -27.09
C GLN A 53 -43.08 -52.43 -25.74
N LEU A 54 -42.14 -51.92 -24.93
CA LEU A 54 -42.45 -51.27 -23.66
C LEU A 54 -42.77 -49.78 -23.84
N PHE A 55 -43.70 -49.26 -23.04
CA PHE A 55 -44.08 -47.86 -22.97
C PHE A 55 -44.27 -47.41 -21.52
N GLY A 56 -43.95 -46.15 -21.22
CA GLY A 56 -44.48 -45.45 -20.05
C GLY A 56 -45.74 -44.67 -20.45
N LYS A 57 -46.85 -44.85 -19.72
CA LYS A 57 -48.09 -44.09 -19.91
C LYS A 57 -47.98 -42.70 -19.27
N LEU A 58 -48.60 -41.69 -19.89
CA LEU A 58 -48.80 -40.34 -19.36
C LEU A 58 -50.27 -40.12 -19.01
N SER A 59 -50.55 -39.30 -17.98
CA SER A 59 -51.93 -38.94 -17.57
C SER A 59 -52.61 -37.91 -18.50
N CYS A 60 -52.46 -38.06 -19.82
CA CYS A 60 -53.06 -37.18 -20.83
C CYS A 60 -53.44 -37.93 -22.11
N GLY A 61 -54.43 -37.39 -22.83
CA GLY A 61 -54.97 -37.97 -24.06
C GLY A 61 -55.72 -36.94 -24.92
N PRO A 62 -56.16 -37.31 -26.14
CA PRO A 62 -56.78 -36.38 -27.09
C PRO A 62 -58.24 -36.05 -26.74
N ASP A 63 -58.62 -34.78 -26.90
CA ASP A 63 -59.95 -34.20 -26.62
C ASP A 63 -61.01 -34.50 -27.70
N THR A 64 -60.73 -35.46 -28.60
CA THR A 64 -61.57 -35.75 -29.78
C THR A 64 -62.63 -36.82 -29.48
N LYS A 65 -63.91 -36.43 -29.53
CA LYS A 65 -65.06 -37.37 -29.46
C LYS A 65 -64.89 -38.53 -30.43
N GLY A 66 -65.01 -39.76 -29.92
CA GLY A 66 -64.75 -41.00 -30.65
C GLY A 66 -63.37 -41.64 -30.38
N VAL A 67 -62.52 -41.01 -29.55
CA VAL A 67 -61.22 -41.55 -29.11
C VAL A 67 -61.14 -41.61 -27.57
N GLU A 68 -62.30 -41.76 -26.92
CA GLU A 68 -62.41 -41.91 -25.46
C GLU A 68 -61.74 -43.22 -25.01
N GLY A 69 -61.02 -43.18 -23.88
CA GLY A 69 -60.25 -44.34 -23.39
C GLY A 69 -58.90 -44.56 -24.10
N GLN A 70 -58.27 -43.50 -24.63
CA GLN A 70 -56.86 -43.55 -25.07
C GLN A 70 -55.99 -42.52 -24.37
N ILE A 71 -54.74 -42.90 -24.12
CA ILE A 71 -53.72 -42.10 -23.40
C ILE A 71 -52.37 -42.16 -24.09
N VAL A 72 -51.54 -41.13 -23.90
CA VAL A 72 -50.23 -41.01 -24.56
C VAL A 72 -49.21 -41.94 -23.91
N GLY A 73 -48.66 -42.88 -24.69
CA GLY A 73 -47.55 -43.74 -24.32
C GLY A 73 -46.23 -43.26 -24.92
N ILE A 74 -45.22 -43.08 -24.08
CA ILE A 74 -43.82 -42.86 -24.50
C ILE A 74 -43.09 -44.20 -24.59
N PRO A 75 -42.59 -44.63 -25.77
CA PRO A 75 -41.87 -45.90 -25.89
C PRO A 75 -40.55 -45.88 -25.11
N LEU A 76 -40.23 -47.01 -24.46
CA LEU A 76 -39.05 -47.22 -23.62
C LEU A 76 -38.42 -48.58 -23.91
N TYR A 77 -37.19 -48.79 -23.42
CA TYR A 77 -36.65 -50.12 -23.15
C TYR A 77 -35.84 -50.14 -21.85
N ASN A 78 -35.58 -51.33 -21.31
CA ASN A 78 -34.73 -51.56 -20.14
C ASN A 78 -33.62 -52.55 -20.53
N GLU A 79 -32.38 -52.25 -20.19
CA GLU A 79 -31.20 -53.08 -20.53
C GLU A 79 -30.86 -54.10 -19.42
N SER A 80 -31.52 -54.05 -18.27
CA SER A 80 -31.26 -54.92 -17.10
C SER A 80 -32.57 -55.20 -16.34
N PRO A 81 -33.27 -56.32 -16.65
CA PRO A 81 -34.57 -56.65 -16.06
C PRO A 81 -34.53 -56.73 -14.53
N GLY A 82 -35.04 -55.69 -13.86
CA GLY A 82 -35.02 -55.52 -12.40
C GLY A 82 -34.63 -54.10 -11.95
N GLU A 83 -33.93 -53.34 -12.80
CA GLU A 83 -33.50 -51.96 -12.52
C GLU A 83 -34.60 -50.91 -12.76
N GLU A 84 -34.58 -49.82 -11.98
CA GLU A 84 -35.50 -48.67 -12.12
C GLU A 84 -35.17 -47.72 -13.31
N TYR A 85 -34.17 -48.06 -14.12
CA TYR A 85 -33.64 -47.23 -15.20
C TYR A 85 -34.14 -47.67 -16.60
N TYR A 86 -34.62 -46.71 -17.38
CA TYR A 86 -35.21 -46.92 -18.70
C TYR A 86 -34.65 -45.93 -19.72
N ILE A 87 -34.58 -46.36 -20.98
CA ILE A 87 -34.05 -45.55 -22.09
C ILE A 87 -35.17 -45.24 -23.09
N ARG A 88 -35.30 -43.97 -23.47
CA ARG A 88 -36.11 -43.50 -24.60
C ARG A 88 -35.30 -43.64 -25.90
N PRO A 89 -35.64 -44.59 -26.80
CA PRO A 89 -34.98 -44.73 -28.10
C PRO A 89 -35.14 -43.48 -28.99
N GLU A 90 -34.10 -43.16 -29.77
CA GLU A 90 -34.08 -42.02 -30.69
C GLU A 90 -35.02 -42.28 -31.89
N GLY A 91 -35.65 -41.22 -32.41
CA GLY A 91 -36.51 -41.28 -33.60
C GLY A 91 -37.85 -42.01 -33.42
N ARG A 92 -38.10 -42.67 -32.28
CA ARG A 92 -39.40 -43.28 -31.95
C ARG A 92 -40.37 -42.21 -31.43
N TYR A 93 -41.54 -42.09 -32.05
CA TYR A 93 -42.62 -41.19 -31.63
C TYR A 93 -43.42 -41.77 -30.45
N ALA A 94 -44.10 -40.90 -29.70
CA ALA A 94 -45.12 -41.33 -28.75
C ALA A 94 -46.34 -41.90 -29.52
N GLN A 95 -47.09 -42.79 -28.88
CA GLN A 95 -48.25 -43.47 -29.49
C GLN A 95 -49.48 -43.33 -28.58
N LEU A 96 -50.68 -43.44 -29.16
CA LEU A 96 -51.90 -43.56 -28.36
C LEU A 96 -52.08 -45.04 -27.96
N LEU A 97 -52.21 -45.28 -26.67
CA LEU A 97 -52.40 -46.60 -26.07
C LEU A 97 -53.82 -46.70 -25.50
N PRO A 98 -54.44 -47.89 -25.50
CA PRO A 98 -55.72 -48.09 -24.83
C PRO A 98 -55.57 -47.94 -23.31
N ASP A 99 -56.55 -47.28 -22.70
CA ASP A 99 -56.64 -47.22 -21.26
C ASP A 99 -57.27 -48.52 -20.73
N ILE A 100 -56.46 -49.30 -20.02
CA ILE A 100 -56.77 -50.64 -19.54
C ILE A 100 -56.26 -50.70 -18.10
N GLU A 101 -57.14 -51.04 -17.16
CA GLU A 101 -56.87 -51.01 -15.72
C GLU A 101 -55.83 -52.07 -15.27
N VAL A 102 -54.58 -51.64 -15.08
CA VAL A 102 -53.50 -52.30 -14.29
C VAL A 102 -52.36 -51.28 -14.06
N VAL A 103 -51.65 -51.21 -12.92
CA VAL A 103 -51.70 -51.98 -11.64
C VAL A 103 -51.80 -50.98 -10.47
N SER A 104 -52.25 -51.41 -9.29
CA SER A 104 -52.41 -50.58 -8.08
C SER A 104 -51.11 -50.03 -7.44
N PHE A 105 -49.94 -50.27 -8.04
CA PHE A 105 -48.67 -49.69 -7.60
C PHE A 105 -47.80 -49.34 -8.81
N THR A 106 -47.21 -48.14 -8.78
CA THR A 106 -46.28 -47.65 -9.82
C THR A 106 -44.94 -47.36 -9.15
N PRO A 107 -43.84 -48.02 -9.54
CA PRO A 107 -42.51 -47.63 -9.07
C PRO A 107 -42.13 -46.26 -9.62
N ILE A 108 -41.25 -45.55 -8.90
CA ILE A 108 -40.55 -44.41 -9.46
C ILE A 108 -39.54 -44.97 -10.47
N ILE A 109 -39.49 -44.41 -11.68
CA ILE A 109 -38.51 -44.80 -12.68
C ILE A 109 -37.73 -43.59 -13.20
N TYR A 110 -36.51 -43.85 -13.69
CA TYR A 110 -35.60 -42.86 -14.24
C TYR A 110 -35.46 -43.06 -15.74
N ILE A 111 -35.79 -42.03 -16.54
CA ILE A 111 -35.79 -42.09 -18.00
C ILE A 111 -34.69 -41.18 -18.56
N LYS A 112 -33.78 -41.73 -19.37
CA LYS A 112 -32.80 -40.97 -20.18
C LYS A 112 -33.03 -41.14 -21.68
N THR A 113 -32.47 -40.25 -22.50
CA THR A 113 -32.49 -40.39 -23.96
C THR A 113 -31.39 -41.31 -24.47
N GLU A 114 -31.61 -41.92 -25.63
CA GLU A 114 -30.57 -42.62 -26.38
C GLU A 114 -29.52 -41.67 -26.99
N ARG A 115 -29.76 -40.35 -27.04
CA ARG A 115 -28.72 -39.35 -27.38
C ARG A 115 -27.63 -39.26 -26.32
N GLN A 116 -28.00 -39.34 -25.05
CA GLN A 116 -27.06 -39.43 -23.92
C GLN A 116 -26.27 -40.76 -23.91
N ARG A 117 -26.47 -41.66 -24.90
CA ARG A 117 -25.63 -42.84 -25.17
C ARG A 117 -24.53 -42.57 -26.22
N LYS A 118 -24.65 -41.48 -26.99
CA LYS A 118 -23.76 -41.14 -28.11
C LYS A 118 -22.60 -40.23 -27.74
N THR A 119 -22.62 -39.61 -26.56
CA THR A 119 -21.41 -39.04 -25.94
C THR A 119 -20.41 -40.18 -25.77
N PRO A 120 -19.30 -40.23 -26.53
CA PRO A 120 -18.46 -41.41 -26.54
C PRO A 120 -17.60 -41.44 -25.26
N THR A 121 -17.48 -42.61 -24.63
CA THR A 121 -16.67 -42.78 -23.41
C THR A 121 -15.18 -42.68 -23.77
N THR A 122 -14.66 -41.45 -23.85
CA THR A 122 -13.38 -41.15 -24.51
C THR A 122 -12.42 -40.41 -23.59
N ALA A 123 -11.39 -41.15 -23.18
CA ALA A 123 -10.21 -40.70 -22.42
C ALA A 123 -10.46 -40.13 -21.01
N ILE A 124 -9.64 -40.61 -20.07
CA ILE A 124 -9.44 -40.05 -18.70
C ILE A 124 -8.79 -38.64 -18.76
N ASN A 125 -8.58 -38.12 -19.98
CA ASN A 125 -7.78 -36.95 -20.31
C ASN A 125 -8.64 -35.73 -20.70
N GLN A 126 -9.95 -35.74 -20.46
CA GLN A 126 -10.82 -34.58 -20.68
C GLN A 126 -11.67 -34.32 -19.44
N SER A 127 -12.02 -33.05 -19.21
CA SER A 127 -12.97 -32.61 -18.17
C SER A 127 -14.15 -31.93 -18.84
N CYS A 128 -15.34 -32.45 -18.69
CA CYS A 128 -16.56 -31.80 -19.16
C CYS A 128 -17.22 -31.04 -18.00
N PHE A 129 -17.44 -29.74 -18.20
CA PHE A 129 -18.22 -28.91 -17.29
C PHE A 129 -19.60 -28.63 -17.93
N PHE A 130 -20.63 -29.30 -17.45
CA PHE A 130 -22.02 -29.01 -17.83
C PHE A 130 -22.54 -27.81 -17.04
N ILE A 131 -23.13 -26.84 -17.72
CA ILE A 131 -23.68 -25.62 -17.10
C ILE A 131 -25.18 -25.80 -16.90
N GLU A 132 -25.63 -25.84 -15.63
CA GLU A 132 -27.05 -25.88 -15.28
C GLU A 132 -27.73 -24.55 -15.67
N ASP A 133 -28.94 -24.61 -16.25
CA ASP A 133 -29.63 -23.49 -16.94
C ASP A 133 -29.77 -22.26 -16.01
N PRO A 134 -28.97 -21.19 -16.20
CA PRO A 134 -28.82 -20.12 -15.20
C PRO A 134 -29.96 -19.08 -15.24
N ILE A 135 -31.02 -19.34 -16.01
CA ILE A 135 -32.20 -18.48 -16.13
C ILE A 135 -32.89 -18.26 -14.77
N ASP A 136 -32.95 -19.27 -13.90
CA ASP A 136 -33.52 -19.12 -12.55
C ASP A 136 -32.68 -18.18 -11.65
N ALA A 137 -31.37 -18.08 -11.93
CA ALA A 137 -30.49 -17.08 -11.34
C ALA A 137 -30.65 -15.68 -11.94
N GLY A 138 -31.35 -15.54 -13.07
CA GLY A 138 -31.51 -14.29 -13.82
C GLY A 138 -30.33 -13.98 -14.75
N LEU A 139 -29.58 -15.00 -15.16
CA LEU A 139 -28.36 -14.86 -15.97
C LEU A 139 -28.44 -15.70 -17.25
N ARG A 140 -27.61 -15.32 -18.23
CA ARG A 140 -27.36 -16.08 -19.47
C ARG A 140 -25.86 -16.19 -19.74
N LEU A 141 -25.39 -17.37 -20.15
CA LEU A 141 -24.02 -17.56 -20.64
C LEU A 141 -23.88 -16.90 -22.02
N VAL A 142 -22.96 -15.94 -22.16
CA VAL A 142 -22.80 -15.14 -23.40
C VAL A 142 -21.47 -15.36 -24.12
N GLU A 143 -20.40 -15.66 -23.38
CA GLU A 143 -19.02 -15.75 -23.91
C GLU A 143 -18.25 -16.79 -23.09
N VAL A 144 -17.35 -17.54 -23.74
CA VAL A 144 -16.45 -18.52 -23.14
C VAL A 144 -15.10 -18.39 -23.83
N GLU A 145 -14.00 -18.47 -23.07
CA GLU A 145 -12.63 -18.40 -23.60
C GLU A 145 -11.74 -19.48 -22.96
N PRO A 146 -11.00 -20.31 -23.73
CA PRO A 146 -10.89 -20.32 -25.20
C PRO A 146 -12.20 -20.69 -25.90
N GLN A 147 -12.62 -19.93 -26.91
CA GLN A 147 -13.92 -20.15 -27.59
C GLN A 147 -14.15 -21.60 -28.05
N ASP A 148 -13.10 -22.28 -28.51
CA ASP A 148 -13.16 -23.67 -29.02
C ASP A 148 -13.58 -24.72 -27.98
N CYS A 149 -13.51 -24.40 -26.67
CA CYS A 149 -13.97 -25.32 -25.62
C CYS A 149 -15.49 -25.29 -25.37
N TRP A 150 -16.23 -24.37 -26.01
CA TRP A 150 -17.67 -24.16 -25.73
C TRP A 150 -18.60 -24.95 -26.66
N TRP A 151 -19.15 -26.04 -26.13
CA TRP A 151 -20.11 -26.90 -26.83
C TRP A 151 -21.52 -26.39 -26.57
N LYS A 152 -21.88 -25.33 -27.31
CA LYS A 152 -23.05 -24.48 -27.06
C LYS A 152 -24.40 -25.19 -27.15
N GLU A 153 -24.55 -26.19 -28.02
CA GLU A 153 -25.82 -26.93 -28.17
C GLU A 153 -26.10 -27.86 -26.97
N ASP A 154 -25.05 -28.42 -26.36
CA ASP A 154 -25.13 -29.33 -25.22
C ASP A 154 -25.00 -28.63 -23.85
N SER A 155 -24.78 -27.31 -23.84
CA SER A 155 -24.47 -26.50 -22.64
C SER A 155 -23.22 -26.99 -21.87
N GLN A 156 -22.21 -27.45 -22.61
CA GLN A 156 -20.97 -28.00 -22.06
C GLN A 156 -19.75 -27.11 -22.35
N ILE A 157 -18.77 -27.17 -21.45
CA ILE A 157 -17.44 -26.58 -21.62
C ILE A 157 -16.42 -27.72 -21.43
N VAL A 158 -15.72 -28.11 -22.50
CA VAL A 158 -14.88 -29.32 -22.54
C VAL A 158 -13.41 -28.95 -22.59
N VAL A 159 -12.65 -29.35 -21.57
CA VAL A 159 -11.25 -28.94 -21.36
C VAL A 159 -10.33 -30.17 -21.37
N GLU A 160 -9.34 -30.19 -22.27
CA GLU A 160 -8.38 -31.30 -22.39
C GLU A 160 -7.30 -31.24 -21.29
N ASN A 161 -7.21 -32.29 -20.48
CA ASN A 161 -6.24 -32.44 -19.40
C ASN A 161 -4.87 -32.91 -19.93
N ASP A 162 -3.79 -32.25 -19.46
CA ASP A 162 -2.41 -32.68 -19.67
C ASP A 162 -2.14 -34.06 -19.03
N THR A 163 -1.76 -35.04 -19.86
CA THR A 163 -1.46 -36.43 -19.46
C THR A 163 -0.21 -36.58 -18.61
N ALA A 164 0.73 -35.61 -18.67
CA ALA A 164 1.87 -35.56 -17.76
C ALA A 164 1.46 -35.02 -16.38
N GLY A 165 0.23 -34.55 -16.20
CA GLY A 165 -0.31 -34.03 -14.94
C GLY A 165 0.45 -32.82 -14.40
N LYS A 166 1.18 -32.07 -15.24
CA LYS A 166 1.97 -30.90 -14.84
C LYS A 166 1.16 -29.62 -14.94
N THR A 167 0.35 -29.51 -15.98
CA THR A 167 -0.38 -28.31 -16.37
C THR A 167 -1.76 -28.26 -15.72
N ILE A 168 -2.17 -27.07 -15.25
CA ILE A 168 -3.56 -26.79 -14.87
C ILE A 168 -4.24 -26.16 -16.07
N GLN A 169 -5.30 -26.80 -16.56
CA GLN A 169 -6.06 -26.40 -17.75
C GLN A 169 -7.27 -25.57 -17.35
N ARG A 170 -7.73 -24.69 -18.25
CA ARG A 170 -8.64 -23.59 -17.88
C ARG A 170 -9.67 -23.27 -18.96
N ALA A 171 -10.84 -22.83 -18.51
CA ALA A 171 -11.83 -22.12 -19.32
C ALA A 171 -12.45 -20.99 -18.48
N TRP A 172 -12.62 -19.82 -19.07
CA TRP A 172 -13.42 -18.72 -18.51
C TRP A 172 -14.81 -18.73 -19.15
N ALA A 173 -15.84 -18.46 -18.36
CA ALA A 173 -17.23 -18.35 -18.80
C ALA A 173 -17.85 -17.06 -18.25
N ARG A 174 -18.53 -16.29 -19.11
CA ARG A 174 -19.15 -15.00 -18.80
C ARG A 174 -20.66 -15.09 -18.82
N PHE A 175 -21.26 -14.68 -17.71
CA PHE A 175 -22.70 -14.70 -17.48
C PHE A 175 -23.22 -13.28 -17.34
N ARG A 176 -24.15 -12.91 -18.22
CA ARG A 176 -24.72 -11.55 -18.30
C ARG A 176 -26.15 -11.54 -17.79
N GLN A 177 -26.53 -10.49 -17.07
CA GLN A 177 -27.93 -10.22 -16.71
C GLN A 177 -28.68 -9.60 -17.91
N GLU A 178 -30.00 -9.61 -17.92
CA GLU A 178 -30.79 -8.90 -18.94
C GLU A 178 -31.04 -7.41 -18.61
N VAL A 179 -30.53 -6.93 -17.48
CA VAL A 179 -30.63 -5.53 -17.04
C VAL A 179 -29.48 -4.71 -17.65
N GLU A 180 -29.82 -3.59 -18.27
CA GLU A 180 -28.85 -2.68 -18.88
C GLU A 180 -28.07 -1.93 -17.79
N GLY A 181 -26.73 -1.92 -17.88
CA GLY A 181 -25.85 -1.27 -16.90
C GLY A 181 -25.38 -2.15 -15.73
N SER A 182 -25.82 -3.41 -15.61
CA SER A 182 -25.32 -4.35 -14.58
C SER A 182 -23.87 -4.77 -14.85
N SER A 183 -23.18 -5.35 -13.86
CA SER A 183 -21.91 -6.05 -14.11
C SER A 183 -22.16 -7.45 -14.69
N ASP A 184 -21.19 -7.97 -15.45
CA ASP A 184 -21.16 -9.39 -15.82
C ASP A 184 -20.55 -10.22 -14.67
N PHE A 185 -21.01 -11.45 -14.51
CA PHE A 185 -20.40 -12.44 -13.63
C PHE A 185 -19.44 -13.32 -14.43
N LEU A 186 -18.22 -13.50 -13.96
CA LEU A 186 -17.22 -14.39 -14.58
C LEU A 186 -16.99 -15.61 -13.73
N VAL A 187 -16.90 -16.78 -14.37
CA VAL A 187 -16.49 -18.04 -13.76
C VAL A 187 -15.21 -18.52 -14.43
N LEU A 188 -14.12 -18.63 -13.66
CA LEU A 188 -12.94 -19.40 -14.06
C LEU A 188 -13.10 -20.84 -13.60
N LEU A 189 -13.09 -21.77 -14.54
CA LEU A 189 -12.99 -23.22 -14.32
C LEU A 189 -11.53 -23.64 -14.49
N GLU A 190 -10.94 -24.32 -13.49
CA GLU A 190 -9.62 -24.94 -13.59
C GLU A 190 -9.73 -26.46 -13.43
N SER A 191 -8.94 -27.25 -14.17
CA SER A 191 -8.86 -28.70 -14.03
C SER A 191 -7.43 -29.23 -14.12
N ARG A 192 -7.15 -30.35 -13.44
CA ARG A 192 -5.87 -31.08 -13.49
C ARG A 192 -6.04 -32.54 -13.06
N ILE A 193 -5.33 -33.46 -13.73
CA ILE A 193 -5.18 -34.85 -13.29
C ILE A 193 -4.19 -34.92 -12.11
N GLN A 194 -4.58 -35.58 -11.02
CA GLN A 194 -3.69 -35.92 -9.89
C GLN A 194 -3.83 -37.41 -9.57
N GLY A 195 -2.88 -38.22 -10.04
CA GLY A 195 -2.98 -39.68 -9.97
C GLY A 195 -4.06 -40.19 -10.94
N SER A 196 -4.97 -41.02 -10.46
CA SER A 196 -6.13 -41.53 -11.24
C SER A 196 -7.40 -40.67 -11.12
N GLN A 197 -7.33 -39.51 -10.47
CA GLN A 197 -8.47 -38.62 -10.25
C GLN A 197 -8.26 -37.26 -10.93
N ILE A 198 -9.33 -36.74 -11.55
CA ILE A 198 -9.40 -35.35 -12.01
C ILE A 198 -9.81 -34.49 -10.82
N LYS A 199 -9.08 -33.40 -10.56
CA LYS A 199 -9.45 -32.38 -9.57
C LYS A 199 -9.73 -31.06 -10.25
N THR A 200 -10.93 -30.55 -10.01
CA THR A 200 -11.36 -29.24 -10.50
C THR A 200 -11.28 -28.17 -9.42
N ARG A 201 -11.14 -26.92 -9.84
CA ARG A 201 -11.40 -25.73 -9.05
C ARG A 201 -12.31 -24.81 -9.85
N SER A 202 -13.02 -23.93 -9.16
CA SER A 202 -13.84 -22.92 -9.79
C SER A 202 -13.81 -21.64 -8.96
N HIS A 203 -13.82 -20.49 -9.62
CA HIS A 203 -13.73 -19.17 -9.01
C HIS A 203 -14.76 -18.24 -9.66
N ILE A 204 -15.56 -17.51 -8.87
CA ILE A 204 -16.50 -16.51 -9.38
C ILE A 204 -16.02 -15.08 -9.09
N MET A 205 -16.22 -14.18 -10.05
CA MET A 205 -15.84 -12.76 -10.04
C MET A 205 -16.96 -11.92 -10.69
N THR A 206 -16.89 -10.59 -10.58
CA THR A 206 -17.61 -9.66 -11.46
C THR A 206 -16.67 -9.01 -12.48
N SER A 207 -17.22 -8.34 -13.49
CA SER A 207 -16.51 -7.64 -14.57
C SER A 207 -17.39 -6.54 -15.15
N SER A 208 -16.77 -5.47 -15.64
CA SER A 208 -17.46 -4.59 -16.60
C SER A 208 -17.87 -5.40 -17.84
N GLN A 209 -19.03 -5.07 -18.42
CA GLN A 209 -19.50 -5.61 -19.70
C GLN A 209 -18.59 -5.23 -20.89
N THR A 210 -17.74 -4.20 -20.73
CA THR A 210 -16.86 -3.65 -21.79
C THR A 210 -15.46 -4.28 -21.84
N THR A 211 -15.01 -4.96 -20.78
CA THR A 211 -13.71 -5.67 -20.77
C THR A 211 -13.80 -6.92 -21.63
N ALA A 212 -12.81 -7.25 -22.46
CA ALA A 212 -12.82 -8.50 -23.22
C ALA A 212 -12.47 -9.71 -22.34
N LEU A 213 -13.10 -10.87 -22.56
CA LEU A 213 -12.79 -12.08 -21.78
C LEU A 213 -11.40 -12.64 -22.09
N ARG A 214 -10.90 -12.42 -23.33
CA ARG A 214 -9.54 -12.74 -23.76
C ARG A 214 -8.49 -12.03 -22.92
N ASP A 215 -8.58 -10.72 -22.77
CA ASP A 215 -7.63 -9.91 -21.99
C ASP A 215 -7.54 -10.44 -20.54
N LEU A 216 -8.69 -10.74 -19.94
CA LEU A 216 -8.78 -11.32 -18.60
C LEU A 216 -8.16 -12.73 -18.52
N ALA A 217 -8.30 -13.53 -19.57
CA ALA A 217 -7.70 -14.87 -19.65
C ALA A 217 -6.18 -14.83 -19.80
N GLU A 218 -5.65 -13.97 -20.68
CA GLU A 218 -4.21 -13.78 -20.91
C GLU A 218 -3.52 -13.17 -19.68
N GLN A 219 -4.13 -12.14 -19.08
CA GLN A 219 -3.56 -11.40 -17.95
C GLN A 219 -3.81 -12.05 -16.57
N ARG A 220 -4.46 -13.23 -16.52
CA ARG A 220 -4.73 -14.05 -15.31
C ARG A 220 -3.50 -14.33 -14.43
N SER A 221 -2.30 -14.23 -15.00
CA SER A 221 -1.01 -14.38 -14.31
C SER A 221 -0.61 -13.14 -13.48
N ARG A 222 -1.13 -11.95 -13.81
CA ARG A 222 -0.82 -10.67 -13.14
C ARG A 222 -1.80 -10.35 -12.00
N MET A 223 -3.04 -10.81 -12.09
CA MET A 223 -4.06 -10.70 -11.03
C MET A 223 -3.55 -11.25 -9.69
N ARG A 224 -3.96 -10.65 -8.57
CA ARG A 224 -3.50 -11.04 -7.22
C ARG A 224 -3.97 -12.46 -6.87
N LYS A 225 -3.18 -13.22 -6.11
CA LYS A 225 -3.57 -14.59 -5.67
C LYS A 225 -4.91 -14.60 -4.93
N ALA A 226 -5.18 -13.58 -4.11
CA ALA A 226 -6.41 -13.40 -3.35
C ALA A 226 -7.67 -13.07 -4.20
N ALA A 227 -7.50 -12.75 -5.48
CA ALA A 227 -8.60 -12.59 -6.43
C ALA A 227 -9.32 -13.94 -6.66
N PHE A 228 -8.60 -15.06 -6.58
CA PHE A 228 -9.10 -16.40 -6.84
C PHE A 228 -9.58 -17.09 -5.55
N GLY A 229 -10.53 -18.02 -5.70
CA GLY A 229 -11.05 -18.85 -4.60
C GLY A 229 -12.49 -18.53 -4.18
N LYS A 230 -13.02 -17.35 -4.55
CA LYS A 230 -14.39 -16.93 -4.21
C LYS A 230 -15.44 -17.90 -4.81
N LYS A 231 -16.49 -18.17 -4.04
CA LYS A 231 -17.67 -19.01 -4.40
C LYS A 231 -18.99 -18.24 -4.41
N VAL A 232 -18.96 -16.97 -4.03
CA VAL A 232 -20.07 -16.03 -4.11
C VAL A 232 -19.51 -14.72 -4.64
N ALA A 233 -20.26 -14.03 -5.50
CA ALA A 233 -19.98 -12.68 -5.98
C ALA A 233 -21.28 -11.87 -6.02
N THR A 234 -21.20 -10.55 -5.98
CA THR A 234 -22.35 -9.65 -6.17
C THR A 234 -21.95 -8.43 -6.98
N ASP A 235 -22.87 -7.96 -7.84
CA ASP A 235 -22.74 -6.69 -8.58
C ASP A 235 -23.39 -5.50 -7.82
N GLY A 236 -23.87 -5.74 -6.59
CA GLY A 236 -24.59 -4.77 -5.76
C GLY A 236 -26.11 -4.93 -5.82
N VAL A 237 -26.66 -5.60 -6.85
CA VAL A 237 -28.11 -5.83 -7.03
C VAL A 237 -28.45 -7.32 -6.93
N LEU A 238 -27.59 -8.17 -7.47
CA LEU A 238 -27.75 -9.61 -7.57
C LEU A 238 -26.54 -10.32 -6.95
N SER A 239 -26.76 -11.18 -5.96
CA SER A 239 -25.72 -12.05 -5.40
C SER A 239 -25.84 -13.46 -6.01
N ILE A 240 -24.72 -14.00 -6.48
CA ILE A 240 -24.65 -15.29 -7.17
C ILE A 240 -23.72 -16.23 -6.40
N HIS A 241 -24.25 -17.36 -5.95
CA HIS A 241 -23.48 -18.47 -5.42
C HIS A 241 -23.23 -19.50 -6.51
N MET A 242 -21.96 -19.90 -6.66
CA MET A 242 -21.52 -20.91 -7.61
C MET A 242 -21.13 -22.20 -6.88
N ARG A 243 -21.66 -23.33 -7.36
CA ARG A 243 -21.22 -24.68 -6.98
C ARG A 243 -20.67 -25.43 -8.17
N THR A 244 -19.86 -26.44 -7.89
CA THR A 244 -19.32 -27.36 -8.89
C THR A 244 -19.33 -28.75 -8.26
N GLU A 245 -20.16 -29.63 -8.79
CA GLU A 245 -20.42 -30.98 -8.26
C GLU A 245 -19.91 -32.00 -9.29
N GLN A 246 -19.17 -33.02 -8.86
CA GLN A 246 -18.74 -34.09 -9.77
C GLN A 246 -19.88 -35.08 -9.99
N ASP A 247 -20.10 -35.51 -11.23
CA ASP A 247 -21.07 -36.57 -11.48
C ASP A 247 -20.58 -37.93 -10.93
N THR A 248 -21.50 -38.66 -10.30
CA THR A 248 -21.22 -39.97 -9.68
C THR A 248 -21.32 -41.14 -10.66
N THR A 249 -21.78 -40.89 -11.90
CA THR A 249 -22.02 -41.89 -12.94
C THR A 249 -21.05 -41.76 -14.12
N GLU A 250 -20.63 -40.54 -14.48
CA GLU A 250 -19.67 -40.29 -15.56
C GLU A 250 -18.34 -39.69 -15.04
N GLN A 251 -17.29 -40.50 -15.06
CA GLN A 251 -15.97 -40.13 -14.53
C GLN A 251 -15.26 -39.09 -15.42
N GLY A 252 -15.43 -37.82 -15.06
CA GLY A 252 -14.87 -36.67 -15.78
C GLY A 252 -15.88 -35.56 -16.09
N MET A 253 -17.17 -35.80 -15.81
CA MET A 253 -18.22 -34.78 -15.88
C MET A 253 -18.38 -34.05 -14.53
N PHE A 254 -18.58 -32.73 -14.61
CA PHE A 254 -18.80 -31.83 -13.49
C PHE A 254 -19.98 -30.90 -13.81
N VAL A 255 -20.95 -30.78 -12.91
CA VAL A 255 -22.08 -29.86 -13.04
C VAL A 255 -21.74 -28.54 -12.35
N VAL A 256 -21.74 -27.45 -13.10
CA VAL A 256 -21.58 -26.07 -12.60
C VAL A 256 -22.96 -25.47 -12.41
N LYS A 257 -23.25 -25.02 -11.19
CA LYS A 257 -24.54 -24.48 -10.78
C LYS A 257 -24.38 -23.03 -10.35
N LEU A 258 -25.21 -22.14 -10.90
CA LEU A 258 -25.31 -20.74 -10.48
C LEU A 258 -26.70 -20.52 -9.89
N ALA A 259 -26.76 -20.07 -8.64
CA ALA A 259 -28.01 -19.79 -7.94
C ALA A 259 -27.95 -18.43 -7.23
N LYS A 260 -29.10 -17.80 -7.01
CA LYS A 260 -29.17 -16.57 -6.22
C LYS A 260 -28.74 -16.87 -4.78
N ALA A 261 -27.73 -16.15 -4.29
CA ALA A 261 -27.25 -16.30 -2.92
C ALA A 261 -28.19 -15.56 -1.96
N THR A 262 -28.58 -16.22 -0.87
CA THR A 262 -29.35 -15.62 0.23
C THR A 262 -28.48 -14.84 1.23
N ALA A 263 -27.16 -14.90 1.08
CA ALA A 263 -26.18 -14.16 1.86
C ALA A 263 -25.19 -13.46 0.91
N LEU A 264 -24.85 -12.21 1.23
CA LEU A 264 -23.84 -11.44 0.53
C LEU A 264 -22.44 -12.07 0.70
N PRO A 265 -21.55 -11.99 -0.32
CA PRO A 265 -20.15 -12.37 -0.15
C PRO A 265 -19.45 -11.40 0.81
N SER A 266 -18.54 -11.91 1.64
CA SER A 266 -17.68 -11.06 2.47
C SER A 266 -16.70 -10.20 1.65
N VAL A 267 -16.33 -10.67 0.45
CA VAL A 267 -15.53 -9.93 -0.56
C VAL A 267 -15.90 -10.44 -1.96
N THR A 268 -16.50 -9.60 -2.80
CA THR A 268 -16.52 -9.80 -4.27
C THR A 268 -15.15 -9.47 -4.85
N VAL A 269 -14.83 -10.01 -6.03
CA VAL A 269 -13.64 -9.63 -6.81
C VAL A 269 -14.08 -9.16 -8.20
N ASN A 270 -13.78 -7.89 -8.54
CA ASN A 270 -13.97 -7.35 -9.88
C ASN A 270 -12.69 -7.58 -10.70
N ALA A 271 -12.82 -8.36 -11.77
CA ALA A 271 -11.70 -8.76 -12.60
C ALA A 271 -11.19 -7.63 -13.52
N THR A 272 -12.06 -6.68 -13.91
CA THR A 272 -11.65 -5.44 -14.60
C THR A 272 -10.72 -4.61 -13.71
N PHE A 273 -11.11 -4.40 -12.44
CA PHE A 273 -10.33 -3.66 -11.46
C PHE A 273 -8.94 -4.30 -11.19
N GLU A 274 -8.87 -5.64 -11.12
CA GLU A 274 -7.58 -6.34 -10.98
C GLU A 274 -6.64 -6.14 -12.18
N LEU A 275 -7.16 -5.89 -13.39
CA LEU A 275 -6.34 -5.49 -14.54
C LEU A 275 -5.87 -4.04 -14.44
N GLU A 276 -6.78 -3.11 -14.14
CA GLU A 276 -6.49 -1.67 -14.07
C GLU A 276 -5.48 -1.33 -12.96
N LEU A 277 -5.66 -1.93 -11.77
CA LEU A 277 -4.72 -1.81 -10.66
C LEU A 277 -3.32 -2.30 -11.05
N ARG A 278 -3.21 -3.41 -11.79
CA ARG A 278 -1.92 -3.93 -12.26
C ARG A 278 -1.30 -3.13 -13.40
N ALA A 279 -2.11 -2.61 -14.32
CA ALA A 279 -1.65 -1.70 -15.36
C ALA A 279 -1.06 -0.41 -14.75
N THR A 280 -1.70 0.12 -13.69
CA THR A 280 -1.25 1.30 -12.94
C THR A 280 0.03 1.02 -12.16
N VAL A 281 0.10 -0.07 -11.39
CA VAL A 281 1.33 -0.46 -10.65
C VAL A 281 2.51 -0.63 -11.60
N SER A 282 2.36 -1.37 -12.71
CA SER A 282 3.46 -1.48 -13.67
C SER A 282 3.69 -0.22 -14.51
N GLY A 283 2.78 0.76 -14.49
CA GLY A 283 3.04 2.13 -14.95
C GLY A 283 4.04 2.83 -14.02
N LEU A 284 3.80 2.79 -12.71
CA LEU A 284 4.69 3.33 -11.68
C LEU A 284 6.06 2.63 -11.69
N GLU A 285 6.12 1.31 -11.86
CA GLU A 285 7.38 0.55 -12.00
C GLU A 285 8.20 1.02 -13.23
N ARG A 286 7.54 1.29 -14.37
CA ARG A 286 8.21 1.84 -15.56
C ARG A 286 8.64 3.29 -15.37
N ALA A 287 7.82 4.12 -14.72
CA ALA A 287 8.16 5.50 -14.41
C ALA A 287 9.36 5.59 -13.44
N ALA A 288 9.44 4.72 -12.43
CA ALA A 288 10.60 4.60 -11.56
C ALA A 288 11.85 4.19 -12.37
N LYS A 289 11.76 3.15 -13.20
CA LYS A 289 12.88 2.75 -14.07
C LYS A 289 13.33 3.86 -15.03
N ARG A 290 12.40 4.64 -15.61
CA ARG A 290 12.77 5.76 -16.50
C ARG A 290 13.38 6.94 -15.74
N ARG A 291 12.97 7.21 -14.49
CA ARG A 291 13.69 8.13 -13.59
C ARG A 291 15.14 7.67 -13.40
N ASP A 292 15.34 6.38 -13.11
CA ASP A 292 16.67 5.83 -12.85
C ASP A 292 17.56 5.85 -14.11
N GLU A 293 16.97 5.63 -15.30
CA GLU A 293 17.65 5.86 -16.59
C GLU A 293 18.01 7.33 -16.83
N ILE A 294 17.13 8.28 -16.51
CA ILE A 294 17.40 9.72 -16.62
C ILE A 294 18.50 10.15 -15.63
N LEU A 295 18.53 9.58 -14.43
CA LEU A 295 19.62 9.82 -13.46
C LEU A 295 20.97 9.30 -14.00
N LEU A 296 20.99 8.12 -14.63
CA LEU A 296 22.18 7.60 -15.32
C LEU A 296 22.59 8.42 -16.55
N GLU A 297 21.63 8.96 -17.32
CA GLU A 297 21.90 9.91 -18.42
C GLU A 297 22.55 11.21 -17.89
N ILE A 298 22.04 11.75 -16.78
CA ILE A 298 22.61 12.92 -16.09
C ILE A 298 24.01 12.63 -15.53
N GLU A 299 24.20 11.48 -14.87
CA GLU A 299 25.49 11.05 -14.35
C GLU A 299 26.53 10.92 -15.47
N HIS A 300 26.13 10.33 -16.61
CA HIS A 300 27.02 10.18 -17.76
C HIS A 300 27.41 11.53 -18.40
N VAL A 301 26.47 12.48 -18.50
CA VAL A 301 26.78 13.86 -18.94
C VAL A 301 27.75 14.55 -17.98
N ASN A 302 27.56 14.38 -16.66
CA ASN A 302 28.48 14.92 -15.66
C ASN A 302 29.88 14.29 -15.75
N GLN A 303 29.98 12.98 -15.99
CA GLN A 303 31.26 12.29 -16.21
C GLN A 303 31.97 12.77 -17.50
N GLN A 304 31.23 13.07 -18.58
CA GLN A 304 31.81 13.54 -19.85
C GLN A 304 32.46 14.94 -19.77
N ARG A 305 32.18 15.74 -18.73
CA ARG A 305 32.85 17.05 -18.50
C ARG A 305 34.37 16.93 -18.28
N GLY A 306 34.89 15.73 -18.04
CA GLY A 306 36.29 15.45 -17.73
C GLY A 306 37.30 15.40 -18.90
N THR A 307 37.28 16.34 -19.87
CA THR A 307 38.45 16.53 -20.77
C THR A 307 38.79 18.01 -20.99
N ALA A 308 40.07 18.35 -20.87
CA ALA A 308 40.55 19.73 -20.87
C ALA A 308 40.58 20.37 -22.27
N LEU A 309 40.28 21.67 -22.35
CA LEU A 309 40.23 22.44 -23.59
C LEU A 309 41.01 23.76 -23.51
N THR A 310 41.78 24.04 -24.57
CA THR A 310 42.54 25.29 -24.76
C THR A 310 41.76 26.29 -25.63
N TRP A 311 42.27 27.52 -25.73
CA TRP A 311 41.59 28.67 -26.37
C TRP A 311 41.08 28.43 -27.81
N ASP A 312 41.72 27.58 -28.61
CA ASP A 312 41.26 27.28 -29.97
C ASP A 312 39.95 26.48 -30.00
N SER A 313 39.65 25.70 -28.96
CA SER A 313 38.44 24.87 -28.87
C SER A 313 37.15 25.69 -28.71
N ILE A 314 37.24 26.85 -28.06
CA ILE A 314 36.11 27.74 -27.74
C ILE A 314 35.29 28.11 -29.00
N ARG A 315 35.92 28.08 -30.19
CA ARG A 315 35.24 28.37 -31.47
C ARG A 315 34.40 27.21 -32.01
N SER A 316 34.78 25.96 -31.75
CA SER A 316 33.95 24.79 -32.04
C SER A 316 32.89 24.57 -30.94
N HIS A 317 33.23 24.94 -29.70
CA HIS A 317 32.37 24.73 -28.53
C HIS A 317 31.00 25.42 -28.63
N ARG A 318 30.85 26.48 -29.44
CA ARG A 318 29.55 27.13 -29.64
C ARG A 318 28.50 26.18 -30.24
N ASN A 319 28.88 25.35 -31.20
CA ASN A 319 27.96 24.37 -31.79
C ASN A 319 27.67 23.22 -30.81
N ALA A 320 28.68 22.81 -30.03
CA ALA A 320 28.50 21.80 -28.99
C ALA A 320 27.56 22.29 -27.87
N ILE A 321 27.61 23.58 -27.51
CA ILE A 321 26.68 24.20 -26.55
C ILE A 321 25.26 24.27 -27.12
N ASP A 322 25.07 24.53 -28.42
CA ASP A 322 23.75 24.48 -29.05
C ASP A 322 23.19 23.03 -29.14
N GLU A 323 24.05 22.02 -29.30
CA GLU A 323 23.68 20.59 -29.22
C GLU A 323 23.41 20.14 -27.77
N GLU A 324 24.26 20.52 -26.81
CA GLU A 324 24.08 20.28 -25.37
C GLU A 324 22.79 20.92 -24.87
N LYS A 325 22.49 22.16 -25.29
CA LYS A 325 21.21 22.82 -25.01
C LYS A 325 20.03 22.04 -25.60
N CYS A 326 20.14 21.49 -26.81
CA CYS A 326 19.10 20.64 -27.40
C CYS A 326 18.86 19.36 -26.58
N VAL A 327 19.93 18.75 -26.05
CA VAL A 327 19.85 17.60 -25.14
C VAL A 327 19.24 17.99 -23.79
N LEU A 328 19.68 19.10 -23.17
CA LEU A 328 19.14 19.59 -21.90
C LEU A 328 17.67 19.98 -22.02
N GLU A 329 17.26 20.67 -23.08
CA GLU A 329 15.85 20.92 -23.39
C GLU A 329 15.06 19.61 -23.61
N THR A 330 15.70 18.53 -24.07
CA THR A 330 15.06 17.21 -24.23
C THR A 330 14.94 16.48 -22.89
N ILE A 331 15.92 16.62 -22.00
CA ILE A 331 15.88 16.11 -20.62
C ILE A 331 14.81 16.88 -19.82
N GLU A 332 14.74 18.21 -19.93
CA GLU A 332 13.71 19.04 -19.29
C GLU A 332 12.30 18.64 -19.77
N LYS A 333 12.10 18.50 -21.10
CA LYS A 333 10.83 17.98 -21.66
C LYS A 333 10.52 16.58 -21.12
N SER A 334 11.51 15.68 -21.06
CA SER A 334 11.36 14.33 -20.52
C SER A 334 11.03 14.31 -19.02
N GLN A 335 11.59 15.22 -18.21
CA GLN A 335 11.25 15.37 -16.79
C GLN A 335 9.83 15.93 -16.62
N ILE A 336 9.43 16.91 -17.44
CA ILE A 336 8.09 17.49 -17.43
C ILE A 336 7.04 16.45 -17.88
N GLU A 337 7.35 15.60 -18.86
CA GLU A 337 6.49 14.50 -19.29
C GLU A 337 6.45 13.38 -18.25
N TRP A 338 7.58 12.96 -17.69
CA TRP A 338 7.65 12.01 -16.57
C TRP A 338 6.85 12.49 -15.36
N THR A 339 6.92 13.77 -15.00
CA THR A 339 6.15 14.35 -13.90
C THR A 339 4.65 14.29 -14.19
N LYS A 340 4.23 14.55 -15.44
CA LYS A 340 2.82 14.42 -15.86
C LYS A 340 2.35 12.97 -15.85
N GLU A 341 3.16 12.02 -16.34
CA GLU A 341 2.84 10.60 -16.35
C GLU A 341 2.77 10.03 -14.93
N GLY A 342 3.78 10.30 -14.09
CA GLY A 342 3.80 9.91 -12.69
C GLY A 342 2.60 10.46 -11.92
N TYR A 343 2.29 11.76 -12.09
CA TYR A 343 1.10 12.37 -11.50
C TYR A 343 -0.21 11.78 -12.05
N ALA A 344 -0.27 11.42 -13.33
CA ALA A 344 -1.42 10.72 -13.91
C ALA A 344 -1.61 9.31 -13.32
N PHE A 345 -0.54 8.53 -13.14
CA PHE A 345 -0.62 7.21 -12.50
C PHE A 345 -0.93 7.30 -11.00
N VAL A 346 -0.42 8.30 -10.27
CA VAL A 346 -0.80 8.56 -8.87
C VAL A 346 -2.27 8.96 -8.78
N LYS A 347 -2.75 9.87 -9.64
CA LYS A 347 -4.16 10.25 -9.69
C LYS A 347 -5.06 9.07 -10.07
N GLN A 348 -4.61 8.20 -10.98
CA GLN A 348 -5.32 6.96 -11.32
C GLN A 348 -5.34 5.98 -10.14
N ALA A 349 -4.24 5.81 -9.40
CA ALA A 349 -4.17 4.97 -8.21
C ALA A 349 -5.13 5.47 -7.12
N ASN A 350 -5.17 6.78 -6.86
CA ASN A 350 -6.09 7.39 -5.89
C ASN A 350 -7.55 7.21 -6.33
N SER A 351 -7.89 7.45 -7.60
CA SER A 351 -9.25 7.24 -8.12
C SER A 351 -9.67 5.76 -8.09
N LEU A 352 -8.73 4.84 -8.31
CA LEU A 352 -8.96 3.40 -8.13
C LEU A 352 -9.18 3.03 -6.66
N ALA A 353 -8.49 3.69 -5.71
CA ALA A 353 -8.73 3.50 -4.27
C ALA A 353 -10.10 4.04 -3.83
N GLU A 354 -10.50 5.23 -4.29
CA GLU A 354 -11.85 5.79 -4.12
C GLU A 354 -12.92 4.85 -4.70
N THR A 355 -12.69 4.34 -5.92
CA THR A 355 -13.61 3.41 -6.59
C THR A 355 -13.69 2.07 -5.87
N ALA A 356 -12.59 1.58 -5.28
CA ALA A 356 -12.57 0.39 -4.45
C ALA A 356 -13.44 0.58 -3.19
N LEU A 357 -13.18 1.65 -2.43
CA LEU A 357 -13.96 2.02 -1.24
C LEU A 357 -15.46 2.15 -1.55
N ALA A 358 -15.81 2.86 -2.62
CA ALA A 358 -17.20 3.07 -3.04
C ALA A 358 -17.93 1.77 -3.43
N ASN A 359 -17.22 0.73 -3.86
CA ASN A 359 -17.79 -0.56 -4.28
C ASN A 359 -17.64 -1.66 -3.20
N GLY A 360 -17.34 -1.30 -1.94
CA GLY A 360 -17.19 -2.25 -0.85
C GLY A 360 -15.93 -3.12 -0.91
N TYR A 361 -14.96 -2.76 -1.76
CA TYR A 361 -13.62 -3.34 -1.72
C TYR A 361 -12.86 -2.68 -0.59
N VAL A 362 -12.88 -3.32 0.58
CA VAL A 362 -11.74 -3.19 1.50
C VAL A 362 -10.50 -3.58 0.68
N PRO A 363 -9.55 -2.66 0.43
CA PRO A 363 -8.30 -3.05 -0.17
C PRO A 363 -7.66 -4.04 0.82
N VAL A 364 -7.36 -5.26 0.37
CA VAL A 364 -6.46 -6.13 1.12
C VAL A 364 -5.04 -5.57 0.97
N LEU A 365 -4.82 -4.44 1.67
CA LEU A 365 -3.71 -4.34 2.58
C LEU A 365 -3.65 -5.67 3.34
N GLU A 366 -2.61 -6.44 3.09
CA GLU A 366 -2.31 -7.60 3.93
C GLU A 366 -2.12 -7.11 5.38
N LYS A 367 -2.42 -7.96 6.36
CA LYS A 367 -2.52 -7.64 7.79
C LYS A 367 -1.14 -7.30 8.42
N LYS A 368 -0.51 -6.21 7.97
CA LYS A 368 0.33 -5.37 8.82
C LYS A 368 -0.59 -4.38 9.52
N SER A 369 -0.63 -4.43 10.83
CA SER A 369 -1.20 -3.34 11.63
C SER A 369 -0.49 -2.03 11.28
N ALA A 370 -1.22 -0.91 11.26
CA ALA A 370 -0.66 0.43 11.10
C ALA A 370 0.34 0.82 12.21
N THR A 371 0.39 0.04 13.30
CA THR A 371 1.22 0.26 14.50
C THR A 371 2.01 -0.98 14.93
N GLY A 372 2.02 -2.07 14.14
CA GLY A 372 2.58 -3.37 14.53
C GLY A 372 4.08 -3.51 14.30
N ASP A 373 4.45 -3.96 13.09
CA ASP A 373 5.82 -4.37 12.72
C ASP A 373 6.27 -3.73 11.40
N SER A 374 6.05 -2.41 11.29
CA SER A 374 6.58 -1.60 10.18
C SER A 374 6.98 -0.18 10.57
N VAL A 375 6.31 0.39 11.57
CA VAL A 375 6.75 1.62 12.25
C VAL A 375 8.00 1.32 13.09
N PRO A 376 9.08 2.11 13.00
CA PRO A 376 10.26 1.96 13.86
C PRO A 376 9.90 2.13 15.33
N LYS A 377 10.30 1.18 16.18
CA LYS A 377 9.95 1.16 17.61
C LYS A 377 11.00 1.88 18.46
N LEU A 378 10.58 2.36 19.63
CA LEU A 378 11.46 2.98 20.62
C LEU A 378 11.64 2.05 21.83
N ASN A 379 12.83 1.46 21.95
CA ASN A 379 13.21 0.64 23.11
C ASN A 379 13.67 1.56 24.25
N ILE A 380 12.73 1.91 25.11
CA ILE A 380 12.93 2.85 26.23
C ILE A 380 13.55 2.12 27.43
N THR A 381 14.82 2.40 27.72
CA THR A 381 15.54 1.81 28.86
C THR A 381 15.45 2.64 30.13
N VAL A 382 15.19 3.94 30.01
CA VAL A 382 14.88 4.85 31.13
C VAL A 382 13.60 5.62 30.76
N PRO A 383 12.44 5.36 31.39
CA PRO A 383 11.18 6.02 31.05
C PRO A 383 11.11 7.44 31.60
N ALA A 384 10.59 8.37 30.80
CA ALA A 384 10.44 9.77 31.19
C ALA A 384 9.45 9.93 32.38
N PRO A 385 9.77 10.75 33.40
CA PRO A 385 8.85 11.04 34.51
C PRO A 385 7.51 11.63 34.06
N ASP A 386 7.52 12.34 32.92
CA ASP A 386 6.38 13.01 32.30
C ASP A 386 6.10 12.43 30.90
N ALA A 387 6.11 11.11 30.76
CA ALA A 387 5.96 10.42 29.48
C ALA A 387 4.72 10.84 28.65
N ASN A 388 3.65 11.29 29.33
CA ASN A 388 2.42 11.83 28.75
C ASN A 388 2.28 13.37 28.87
N GLY A 389 3.39 14.09 28.89
CA GLY A 389 3.45 15.55 28.84
C GLY A 389 3.06 16.14 27.46
N THR A 390 3.36 17.43 27.26
CA THR A 390 3.12 18.15 26.00
C THR A 390 4.31 18.07 25.02
N GLU A 391 5.45 17.59 25.48
CA GLU A 391 6.66 17.41 24.68
C GLU A 391 6.62 16.08 23.90
N TYR A 392 6.92 16.15 22.62
CA TYR A 392 7.02 15.02 21.70
C TYR A 392 8.44 14.85 21.17
N VAL A 393 8.81 13.61 20.85
CA VAL A 393 10.09 13.24 20.24
C VAL A 393 9.95 13.27 18.72
N PHE A 394 10.80 14.04 18.06
CA PHE A 394 10.90 14.17 16.61
C PHE A 394 12.16 13.46 16.13
N VAL A 395 12.00 12.48 15.27
CA VAL A 395 13.10 11.70 14.67
C VAL A 395 12.79 11.37 13.22
N ALA A 396 13.85 11.11 12.45
CA ALA A 396 13.76 10.62 11.07
C ALA A 396 14.49 9.26 10.96
N PRO A 397 13.95 8.19 11.56
CA PRO A 397 14.55 6.85 11.53
C PRO A 397 14.75 6.34 10.10
N TYR A 398 15.97 5.87 9.81
CA TYR A 398 16.33 5.23 8.56
C TYR A 398 17.30 4.05 8.80
N ALA A 399 17.17 3.01 7.98
CA ALA A 399 18.15 1.95 7.77
C ALA A 399 17.74 1.13 6.54
N ASN A 400 18.69 0.34 6.00
CA ASN A 400 18.43 -0.56 4.88
C ASN A 400 17.56 -1.79 5.28
N THR A 401 17.29 -1.95 6.57
CA THR A 401 16.54 -3.05 7.22
C THR A 401 15.07 -2.71 7.52
N ILE A 402 14.75 -1.44 7.82
CA ILE A 402 13.38 -1.06 8.20
C ILE A 402 12.48 -0.85 6.97
N PRO A 403 11.19 -1.24 7.02
CA PRO A 403 10.31 -1.20 5.86
C PRO A 403 9.68 0.18 5.59
N GLN A 404 9.77 1.12 6.55
CA GLN A 404 9.17 2.46 6.46
C GLN A 404 10.13 3.52 7.07
N PRO A 405 11.23 3.86 6.40
CA PRO A 405 12.05 5.00 6.78
C PRO A 405 11.33 6.33 6.48
N GLY A 406 11.47 7.33 7.34
CA GLY A 406 10.79 8.63 7.19
C GLY A 406 10.78 9.45 8.47
N ALA A 407 10.09 10.59 8.47
CA ALA A 407 9.86 11.42 9.66
C ALA A 407 8.74 10.84 10.55
N TYR A 408 8.94 10.89 11.88
CA TYR A 408 7.97 10.41 12.87
C TYR A 408 7.94 11.30 14.12
N ILE A 409 6.74 11.43 14.71
CA ILE A 409 6.51 12.07 16.00
C ILE A 409 6.05 10.98 16.99
N TYR A 410 6.71 10.89 18.15
CA TYR A 410 6.36 9.97 19.24
C TYR A 410 6.08 10.70 20.56
N ARG A 411 5.27 10.09 21.42
CA ARG A 411 5.24 10.40 22.86
C ARG A 411 6.51 9.87 23.55
N LYS A 412 6.81 10.37 24.74
CA LYS A 412 7.96 9.91 25.55
C LYS A 412 7.77 8.52 26.18
N ASP A 413 6.58 7.91 26.08
CA ASP A 413 6.34 6.47 26.33
C ASP A 413 6.49 5.58 25.07
N GLY A 414 6.81 6.16 23.92
CA GLY A 414 7.02 5.44 22.66
C GLY A 414 5.76 5.24 21.81
N ASP A 415 4.60 5.71 22.27
CA ASP A 415 3.37 5.72 21.46
C ASP A 415 3.53 6.65 20.24
N LEU A 416 3.02 6.21 19.09
CA LEU A 416 3.06 6.96 17.85
C LEU A 416 2.10 8.16 17.93
N VAL A 417 2.52 9.31 17.41
CA VAL A 417 1.63 10.46 17.20
C VAL A 417 1.44 10.71 15.72
N TRP A 418 2.53 10.74 14.95
CA TRP A 418 2.48 10.97 13.50
C TRP A 418 3.51 10.15 12.74
N SER A 419 3.10 9.64 11.58
CA SER A 419 3.94 9.05 10.55
C SER A 419 3.93 9.96 9.31
N GLY A 420 5.11 10.44 8.93
CA GLY A 420 5.33 11.32 7.77
C GLY A 420 5.52 10.59 6.44
N ILE A 421 5.24 9.28 6.40
CA ILE A 421 5.30 8.47 5.18
C ILE A 421 4.31 9.02 4.15
N GLY A 422 4.83 9.48 3.00
CA GLY A 422 4.04 10.11 1.94
C GLY A 422 3.92 11.64 2.04
N TYR A 423 4.25 12.23 3.19
CA TYR A 423 4.34 13.69 3.38
C TYR A 423 5.72 14.21 2.97
N TYR A 424 6.79 13.52 3.36
CA TYR A 424 8.16 13.76 2.88
C TYR A 424 8.57 12.67 1.85
N SER A 425 9.41 13.04 0.88
CA SER A 425 9.80 12.17 -0.25
C SER A 425 11.28 11.78 -0.25
N GLY A 426 11.55 10.48 -0.18
CA GLY A 426 12.91 9.91 -0.25
C GLY A 426 13.52 9.69 1.13
N PHE A 427 14.82 9.94 1.25
CA PHE A 427 15.50 9.99 2.55
C PHE A 427 15.10 11.28 3.28
N VAL A 428 14.98 11.23 4.61
CA VAL A 428 14.51 12.34 5.46
C VAL A 428 15.49 12.59 6.63
N ALA A 429 15.76 13.86 6.94
CA ALA A 429 16.62 14.27 8.07
C ALA A 429 16.19 15.61 8.67
N ASN A 430 16.81 16.00 9.80
CA ASN A 430 16.57 17.27 10.52
C ASN A 430 15.09 17.55 10.79
N PHE A 431 14.32 16.52 11.13
CA PHE A 431 12.88 16.64 11.38
C PHE A 431 12.61 17.25 12.76
N HIS A 432 12.06 18.47 12.80
CA HIS A 432 11.65 19.16 14.04
C HIS A 432 10.70 20.34 13.75
N PRO A 433 9.95 20.85 14.76
CA PRO A 433 9.23 22.12 14.60
C PRO A 433 10.18 23.33 14.58
N THR A 434 9.79 24.37 13.83
CA THR A 434 10.42 25.69 13.74
C THR A 434 9.34 26.78 13.62
N THR A 435 9.72 28.06 13.55
CA THR A 435 8.78 29.19 13.38
C THR A 435 9.02 29.91 12.06
N TYR A 436 7.97 30.06 11.25
CA TYR A 436 8.00 30.74 9.95
C TYR A 436 6.78 31.66 9.80
N ASN A 437 7.00 32.94 9.52
CA ASN A 437 5.99 34.02 9.45
C ASN A 437 4.93 33.96 10.57
N GLY A 438 5.37 33.92 11.83
CA GLY A 438 4.52 33.90 13.02
C GLY A 438 3.75 32.60 13.26
N LYS A 439 4.05 31.52 12.52
CA LYS A 439 3.45 30.19 12.68
C LYS A 439 4.48 29.14 13.05
N THR A 440 4.12 28.23 13.95
CA THR A 440 4.87 26.98 14.16
C THR A 440 4.61 26.03 12.98
N VAL A 441 5.68 25.51 12.40
CA VAL A 441 5.67 24.60 11.23
C VAL A 441 6.66 23.46 11.46
N LEU A 442 6.42 22.28 10.90
CA LEU A 442 7.41 21.20 10.87
C LEU A 442 8.39 21.44 9.74
N GLN A 443 9.67 21.26 10.04
CA GLN A 443 10.78 21.32 9.11
C GLN A 443 11.34 19.92 8.91
N GLY A 444 11.78 19.60 7.68
CA GLY A 444 12.58 18.41 7.41
C GLY A 444 13.30 18.50 6.06
N PHE A 445 14.52 18.00 6.00
CA PHE A 445 15.22 17.71 4.73
C PHE A 445 14.54 16.53 4.04
N GLN A 446 14.37 16.61 2.72
CA GLN A 446 14.02 15.44 1.89
C GLN A 446 14.96 15.35 0.67
N GLY A 447 15.39 14.15 0.30
CA GLY A 447 16.27 13.97 -0.86
C GLY A 447 16.91 12.59 -0.95
N THR A 448 18.18 12.55 -1.36
CA THR A 448 19.06 11.38 -1.35
C THR A 448 20.27 11.63 -0.46
N MET A 449 20.87 10.57 0.09
CA MET A 449 22.09 10.61 0.90
C MET A 449 23.06 9.53 0.41
N ASP A 450 24.31 9.91 0.14
CA ASP A 450 25.41 8.96 -0.06
C ASP A 450 25.93 8.49 1.29
N GLN A 451 25.65 7.24 1.62
CA GLN A 451 26.05 6.62 2.89
C GLN A 451 27.58 6.46 3.04
N ASN A 452 28.36 6.58 1.97
CA ASN A 452 29.82 6.41 1.99
C ASN A 452 30.55 7.73 2.30
N HIS A 453 30.05 8.85 1.75
CA HIS A 453 30.69 10.16 1.85
C HIS A 453 30.00 11.10 2.86
N GLY A 454 28.79 10.77 3.31
CA GLY A 454 27.99 11.60 4.23
C GLY A 454 27.22 12.73 3.53
N GLU A 455 27.42 12.90 2.23
CA GLU A 455 26.77 13.89 1.39
C GLU A 455 25.27 13.62 1.26
N GLY A 456 24.46 14.68 1.22
CA GLY A 456 23.04 14.57 0.91
C GLY A 456 22.59 15.72 0.02
N VAL A 457 21.73 15.43 -0.94
CA VAL A 457 21.30 16.34 -2.00
C VAL A 457 19.77 16.31 -2.08
N GLY A 458 19.12 17.47 -1.95
CA GLY A 458 17.67 17.51 -1.80
C GLY A 458 17.07 18.91 -1.66
N GLN A 459 16.07 19.04 -0.81
CA GLN A 459 15.43 20.31 -0.43
C GLN A 459 14.92 20.22 1.00
N HIS A 460 14.86 21.35 1.71
CA HIS A 460 14.18 21.42 3.00
C HIS A 460 12.72 21.82 2.77
N VAL A 461 11.81 21.17 3.49
CA VAL A 461 10.36 21.28 3.31
C VAL A 461 9.69 21.63 4.62
N LEU A 462 8.84 22.67 4.58
CA LEU A 462 8.03 23.12 5.69
C LEU A 462 6.58 22.66 5.53
N LEU A 463 6.02 22.02 6.56
CA LEU A 463 4.62 21.60 6.68
C LEU A 463 3.94 22.35 7.83
N ASP A 464 2.65 22.67 7.73
CA ASP A 464 1.92 23.33 8.82
C ASP A 464 1.31 22.36 9.84
N GLN A 465 0.49 22.90 10.76
CA GLN A 465 -0.20 22.13 11.80
C GLN A 465 -1.26 21.16 11.25
N ASN A 466 -1.71 21.35 10.00
CA ASN A 466 -2.59 20.43 9.29
C ASN A 466 -1.78 19.36 8.51
N TYR A 467 -0.45 19.43 8.57
CA TYR A 467 0.52 18.66 7.78
C TYR A 467 0.51 18.98 6.27
N GLU A 468 -0.08 20.10 5.89
CA GLU A 468 -0.13 20.59 4.51
C GLU A 468 1.18 21.28 4.13
N HIS A 469 1.53 21.25 2.83
CA HIS A 469 2.76 21.86 2.32
C HIS A 469 2.71 23.39 2.40
N VAL A 470 3.66 24.00 3.11
CA VAL A 470 3.81 25.45 3.22
C VAL A 470 4.78 25.97 2.17
N ILE A 471 5.99 25.40 2.12
CA ILE A 471 7.04 25.78 1.18
C ILE A 471 8.15 24.71 1.10
N SER A 472 8.78 24.60 -0.07
CA SER A 472 10.09 23.94 -0.24
C SER A 472 11.14 25.01 -0.53
N THR A 473 12.31 24.91 0.08
CA THR A 473 13.40 25.88 -0.06
C THR A 473 13.91 25.98 -1.50
N LYS A 474 14.12 27.21 -1.96
CA LYS A 474 14.91 27.52 -3.16
C LYS A 474 16.15 28.30 -2.74
N THR A 475 17.29 27.63 -2.71
CA THR A 475 18.62 28.23 -2.57
C THR A 475 18.92 29.20 -3.70
N GLY A 476 19.69 30.25 -3.39
CA GLY A 476 20.18 31.20 -4.38
C GLY A 476 21.15 30.56 -5.37
N ASN A 477 21.48 31.27 -6.45
CA ASN A 477 22.49 30.89 -7.46
C ASN A 477 22.26 29.53 -8.16
N HIS A 478 21.05 28.95 -8.07
CA HIS A 478 20.70 27.61 -8.55
C HIS A 478 21.48 26.46 -7.90
N HIS A 479 22.08 26.71 -6.74
CA HIS A 479 22.66 25.68 -5.90
C HIS A 479 21.59 24.73 -5.34
N ILE A 480 21.98 23.53 -4.90
CA ILE A 480 21.09 22.55 -4.26
C ILE A 480 21.51 22.45 -2.78
N PRO A 481 20.58 22.51 -1.81
CA PRO A 481 20.92 22.45 -0.40
C PRO A 481 21.32 21.04 0.03
N SER A 482 22.24 21.01 0.99
CA SER A 482 22.75 19.83 1.65
C SER A 482 21.84 19.37 2.80
N ILE A 483 22.11 18.14 3.25
CA ILE A 483 21.53 17.49 4.42
C ILE A 483 21.91 18.12 5.78
N HIS A 484 23.12 18.67 5.93
CA HIS A 484 23.69 18.93 7.26
C HIS A 484 23.03 20.07 8.05
N GLU A 485 22.60 21.14 7.38
CA GLU A 485 22.04 22.31 8.06
C GLU A 485 20.97 23.05 7.24
N PHE A 486 19.89 23.39 7.93
CA PHE A 486 18.93 24.41 7.54
C PHE A 486 18.30 24.99 8.81
N THR A 487 18.51 26.28 9.04
CA THR A 487 18.02 26.98 10.23
C THR A 487 17.25 28.23 9.79
N VAL A 488 15.96 28.30 10.11
CA VAL A 488 15.13 29.50 9.89
C VAL A 488 15.56 30.61 10.84
N VAL A 489 15.87 31.77 10.29
CA VAL A 489 16.29 32.99 10.98
C VAL A 489 15.22 34.06 10.78
N ASN A 490 14.97 34.90 11.80
CA ASN A 490 14.02 36.02 11.74
C ASN A 490 12.60 35.64 11.22
N GLU A 491 12.21 34.37 11.40
CA GLU A 491 10.99 33.74 10.88
C GLU A 491 10.79 33.79 9.34
N LYS A 492 11.81 34.15 8.55
CA LYS A 492 11.66 34.48 7.11
C LYS A 492 12.84 34.11 6.23
N THR A 493 14.04 34.30 6.75
CA THR A 493 15.29 33.96 6.08
C THR A 493 15.80 32.61 6.58
N ALA A 494 16.79 32.02 5.92
CA ALA A 494 17.47 30.84 6.43
C ALA A 494 18.96 30.81 6.16
N LEU A 495 19.68 30.18 7.08
CA LEU A 495 21.02 29.63 6.92
C LEU A 495 20.89 28.24 6.26
N VAL A 496 21.73 27.91 5.26
CA VAL A 496 21.68 26.60 4.59
C VAL A 496 23.02 26.18 3.97
N GLU A 497 23.36 24.89 4.11
CA GLU A 497 24.53 24.27 3.50
C GLU A 497 24.34 23.94 2.02
N ILE A 498 25.40 24.08 1.21
CA ILE A 498 25.43 23.77 -0.22
C ILE A 498 26.71 22.99 -0.55
N TYR A 499 26.59 21.70 -0.88
CA TYR A 499 27.73 20.92 -1.32
C TYR A 499 28.01 21.11 -2.82
N LEU A 500 29.18 21.66 -3.20
CA LEU A 500 29.56 21.89 -4.61
C LEU A 500 30.93 21.28 -4.98
N PRO A 501 30.98 20.08 -5.60
CA PRO A 501 32.22 19.52 -6.13
C PRO A 501 32.97 20.49 -7.07
N THR A 502 34.22 20.81 -6.74
CA THR A 502 35.04 21.82 -7.42
C THR A 502 36.36 21.24 -7.91
N ILE A 503 36.79 21.66 -9.10
CA ILE A 503 38.07 21.23 -9.69
C ILE A 503 39.17 22.22 -9.31
N ALA A 504 40.27 21.72 -8.74
CA ALA A 504 41.48 22.49 -8.46
C ALA A 504 42.76 21.69 -8.72
N ASN A 505 43.87 22.39 -8.97
CA ASN A 505 45.18 21.74 -9.10
C ASN A 505 45.79 21.52 -7.71
N LEU A 506 45.64 20.31 -7.17
CA LEU A 506 46.07 20.00 -5.80
C LEU A 506 47.58 19.70 -5.66
N THR A 507 48.37 19.86 -6.74
CA THR A 507 49.81 19.51 -6.76
C THR A 507 50.65 20.28 -5.74
N GLN A 508 50.29 21.52 -5.40
CA GLN A 508 51.03 22.31 -4.42
C GLN A 508 50.88 21.79 -2.98
N TRP A 509 49.84 21.00 -2.72
CA TRP A 509 49.61 20.28 -1.46
C TRP A 509 50.00 18.80 -1.56
N GLY A 510 50.77 18.39 -2.59
CA GLY A 510 51.19 17.00 -2.76
C GLY A 510 50.15 16.07 -3.39
N GLY A 511 49.00 16.60 -3.85
CA GLY A 511 48.06 15.85 -4.69
C GLY A 511 48.69 15.44 -6.03
N ASN A 512 48.38 14.24 -6.53
CA ASN A 512 48.88 13.77 -7.82
C ASN A 512 47.92 14.13 -8.98
N SER A 513 48.29 13.85 -10.23
CA SER A 513 47.49 14.24 -11.41
C SER A 513 46.10 13.59 -11.53
N SER A 514 45.76 12.57 -10.72
CA SER A 514 44.37 12.07 -10.59
C SER A 514 43.56 12.71 -9.45
N GLN A 515 44.20 13.48 -8.57
CA GLN A 515 43.57 14.19 -7.45
C GLN A 515 43.35 15.65 -7.84
N GLN A 516 42.25 15.89 -8.56
CA GLN A 516 41.88 17.21 -9.12
C GLN A 516 40.59 17.79 -8.54
N TRP A 517 39.94 17.09 -7.61
CA TRP A 517 38.65 17.47 -7.04
C TRP A 517 38.79 17.79 -5.55
N LEU A 518 38.04 18.80 -5.10
CA LEU A 518 37.73 19.07 -3.71
C LEU A 518 36.22 19.36 -3.59
N GLY A 519 35.55 18.81 -2.60
CA GLY A 519 34.15 19.12 -2.30
C GLY A 519 34.02 20.51 -1.70
N ASN A 520 33.68 21.49 -2.54
CA ASN A 520 33.56 22.87 -2.12
C ASN A 520 32.18 23.11 -1.51
N GLY A 521 31.99 22.72 -0.25
CA GLY A 521 30.89 23.21 0.59
C GLY A 521 30.82 24.74 0.60
N LEU A 522 30.07 25.28 -0.35
CA LEU A 522 29.53 26.61 -0.24
C LEU A 522 28.51 26.57 0.90
N PHE A 523 28.24 27.73 1.47
CA PHE A 523 26.93 27.92 2.02
C PHE A 523 26.48 29.31 1.63
N GLN A 524 25.18 29.52 1.76
CA GLN A 524 24.65 30.85 1.99
C GLN A 524 24.73 31.08 3.55
N GLY A 525 25.95 30.85 4.12
CA GLY A 525 26.38 30.81 5.56
C GLY A 525 26.50 29.43 6.28
N LEU A 526 27.58 28.59 6.40
CA LEU A 526 29.08 28.61 6.32
C LEU A 526 29.83 27.21 6.27
N LEU A 527 30.67 26.84 5.25
CA LEU A 527 31.82 25.85 5.17
C LEU A 527 31.85 24.46 4.40
N LEU A 528 33.05 23.82 4.30
CA LEU A 528 33.59 22.92 3.21
C LEU A 528 33.88 21.43 3.57
N SER A 529 34.24 20.60 2.57
CA SER A 529 34.81 19.23 2.70
C SER A 529 36.23 19.13 2.05
N ASP A 530 36.96 18.00 1.93
CA ASP A 530 36.58 16.58 1.74
C ASP A 530 36.82 15.63 2.91
N ILE A 531 35.90 14.67 3.03
CA ILE A 531 35.88 13.60 4.05
C ILE A 531 36.04 14.24 5.44
N LEU A 532 35.15 15.20 5.73
CA LEU A 532 35.16 16.03 6.92
C LEU A 532 33.75 16.13 7.48
N TRP A 533 33.38 15.17 8.33
CA TRP A 533 32.37 15.44 9.35
C TRP A 533 32.92 16.57 10.24
N SER A 534 32.07 17.53 10.63
CA SER A 534 32.34 18.63 11.57
C SER A 534 33.02 19.92 11.07
N MET A 535 32.29 20.71 10.29
CA MET A 535 32.42 22.17 10.30
C MET A 535 31.04 22.77 10.52
N GLN A 536 30.87 23.66 11.51
CA GLN A 536 29.58 24.29 11.74
C GLN A 536 29.73 25.70 12.32
N PHE A 537 28.85 26.57 11.83
CA PHE A 537 28.98 28.01 11.95
C PHE A 537 27.83 28.62 12.73
N ILE A 538 28.18 29.65 13.49
CA ILE A 538 27.28 30.27 14.45
C ILE A 538 27.35 31.78 14.28
N ASN A 539 26.61 32.33 13.32
CA ASN A 539 26.37 33.77 13.23
C ASN A 539 25.11 34.12 12.43
N GLU A 540 24.62 35.34 12.62
CA GLU A 540 23.51 35.96 11.89
C GLU A 540 24.05 36.77 10.70
N GLY A 541 23.20 37.08 9.71
CA GLY A 541 23.53 37.94 8.57
C GLY A 541 24.01 37.21 7.31
N THR A 542 24.09 35.88 7.32
CA THR A 542 24.42 35.07 6.15
C THR A 542 23.19 34.23 5.78
N GLU A 543 22.38 34.75 4.87
CA GLU A 543 20.95 34.40 4.77
C GLU A 543 20.46 34.40 3.31
N PHE A 544 19.39 33.66 3.04
CA PHE A 544 18.52 33.85 1.87
C PHE A 544 17.04 33.95 2.31
N ASP A 545 16.21 34.67 1.57
CA ASP A 545 14.76 34.74 1.82
C ASP A 545 14.07 33.46 1.37
N ILE A 546 13.40 32.76 2.30
CA ILE A 546 12.84 31.41 2.06
C ILE A 546 11.74 31.44 0.97
N ALA A 547 11.00 32.54 0.87
CA ALA A 547 9.86 32.66 -0.04
C ALA A 547 10.26 32.90 -1.50
N THR A 548 11.35 33.63 -1.73
CA THR A 548 11.79 34.09 -3.05
C THR A 548 13.04 33.37 -3.57
N GLY A 549 13.92 32.92 -2.68
CA GLY A 549 15.28 32.52 -3.04
C GLY A 549 16.24 33.70 -3.25
N GLU A 550 15.86 34.92 -2.84
CA GLU A 550 16.74 36.09 -2.91
C GLU A 550 17.89 35.96 -1.91
N LEU A 551 19.11 36.07 -2.44
CA LEU A 551 20.36 35.87 -1.70
C LEU A 551 20.78 37.16 -0.99
N VAL A 552 20.96 37.12 0.33
CA VAL A 552 21.52 38.23 1.10
C VAL A 552 23.05 38.18 1.11
N PHE A 553 23.64 36.99 1.33
CA PHE A 553 25.08 36.77 1.36
C PHE A 553 25.46 35.30 1.11
N GLU A 554 26.49 35.06 0.28
CA GLU A 554 27.06 33.72 0.01
C GLU A 554 28.55 33.73 0.35
N TRP A 555 29.07 32.61 0.84
CA TRP A 555 30.46 32.48 1.27
C TRP A 555 31.05 31.15 0.80
N ASN A 556 32.34 31.19 0.48
CA ASN A 556 33.11 30.12 -0.15
C ASN A 556 34.46 29.96 0.57
N SER A 557 34.87 28.73 0.92
CA SER A 557 36.07 28.59 1.79
C SER A 557 37.39 28.71 1.07
N LEU A 558 37.46 28.48 -0.23
CA LEU A 558 38.73 28.66 -0.97
C LEU A 558 39.21 30.12 -0.95
N ASP A 559 38.35 31.06 -0.54
CA ASP A 559 38.68 32.47 -0.34
C ASP A 559 39.31 32.75 1.05
N TYR A 560 39.22 31.82 2.02
CA TYR A 560 39.60 32.05 3.44
C TYR A 560 40.38 30.91 4.14
N LEU A 561 40.29 29.66 3.67
CA LEU A 561 40.99 28.50 4.21
C LEU A 561 41.98 27.91 3.20
N ASP A 562 43.11 27.41 3.70
CA ASP A 562 44.06 26.63 2.92
C ASP A 562 43.64 25.14 2.92
N PRO A 563 43.46 24.48 1.76
CA PRO A 563 43.25 23.03 1.67
C PRO A 563 44.27 22.16 2.42
N ALA A 564 45.46 22.70 2.75
CA ALA A 564 46.44 22.06 3.64
C ALA A 564 45.88 21.75 5.06
N ASP A 565 44.93 22.55 5.56
CA ASP A 565 44.34 22.39 6.89
C ASP A 565 43.10 21.47 6.92
N SER A 566 42.82 20.77 5.82
CA SER A 566 41.82 19.70 5.79
C SER A 566 42.24 18.48 6.66
N LEU A 567 41.28 17.62 7.01
CA LEU A 567 41.56 16.39 7.78
C LEU A 567 42.52 15.44 7.03
N ASN A 568 42.34 15.38 5.71
CA ASN A 568 43.07 14.50 4.80
C ASN A 568 44.14 15.28 4.03
N ALA A 569 45.02 15.95 4.78
CA ALA A 569 46.15 16.71 4.25
C ALA A 569 46.99 15.88 3.27
N LEU A 570 46.86 16.21 1.99
CA LEU A 570 47.41 15.46 0.87
C LEU A 570 48.93 15.23 1.01
N GLY A 571 49.38 14.03 0.63
CA GLY A 571 50.80 13.64 0.72
C GLY A 571 51.33 13.43 2.15
N SER A 572 50.50 13.51 3.19
CA SER A 572 50.91 13.31 4.59
C SER A 572 50.03 12.30 5.34
N SER A 573 50.33 12.03 6.62
CA SER A 573 49.45 11.23 7.49
C SER A 573 48.23 12.03 7.93
N PRO A 574 47.08 11.39 8.24
CA PRO A 574 45.88 12.09 8.71
C PRO A 574 46.18 13.08 9.82
N SER A 575 45.69 14.30 9.67
CA SER A 575 46.00 15.42 10.56
C SER A 575 44.70 16.01 11.11
N ASN A 576 44.62 16.18 12.43
CA ASN A 576 43.43 16.69 13.12
C ASN A 576 43.10 18.18 12.80
N SER A 577 43.81 18.78 11.83
CA SER A 577 43.78 20.17 11.37
C SER A 577 42.37 20.71 11.11
N GLY A 578 41.53 19.90 10.47
CA GLY A 578 40.19 20.30 10.03
C GLY A 578 39.08 20.18 11.07
N LEU A 579 39.36 19.59 12.24
CA LEU A 579 38.35 19.37 13.30
C LEU A 579 38.22 20.64 14.16
N THR A 580 37.49 21.61 13.61
CA THR A 580 37.49 23.00 14.08
C THR A 580 36.09 23.61 14.05
N ILE A 581 35.72 24.31 15.12
CA ILE A 581 34.57 25.23 15.16
C ILE A 581 35.11 26.65 14.96
N PHE A 582 34.44 27.49 14.17
CA PHE A 582 34.88 28.87 13.94
C PHE A 582 33.71 29.85 14.07
N LYS A 583 34.04 31.12 14.34
CA LYS A 583 33.13 32.27 14.20
C LYS A 583 33.62 33.12 13.04
N ILE A 584 32.73 33.45 12.10
CA ILE A 584 33.03 34.30 10.95
C ILE A 584 32.18 35.58 10.96
N ASN A 585 32.74 36.66 10.45
CA ASN A 585 32.05 37.93 10.24
C ASN A 585 31.13 37.84 9.01
N GLY A 586 29.81 37.89 9.22
CA GLY A 586 28.81 37.85 8.14
C GLY A 586 28.83 39.05 7.19
N THR A 587 29.66 40.07 7.43
CA THR A 587 29.80 41.25 6.53
C THR A 587 30.93 41.11 5.50
N ASP A 588 32.04 40.43 5.86
CA ASP A 588 33.25 40.37 5.04
C ASP A 588 33.90 38.97 4.95
N GLY A 589 33.25 37.95 5.53
CA GLY A 589 33.70 36.56 5.51
C GLY A 589 34.91 36.24 6.38
N SER A 590 35.51 37.22 7.06
CA SER A 590 36.74 37.01 7.84
C SER A 590 36.51 36.16 9.10
N ILE A 591 37.50 35.34 9.43
CA ILE A 591 37.50 34.49 10.64
C ILE A 591 37.78 35.36 11.87
N ILE A 592 36.82 35.40 12.79
CA ILE A 592 36.90 36.13 14.07
C ILE A 592 37.65 35.29 15.10
N TRP A 593 37.32 34.01 15.23
CA TRP A 593 38.05 33.04 16.05
C TRP A 593 37.90 31.61 15.54
N GLN A 594 38.80 30.73 15.98
CA GLN A 594 38.78 29.28 15.78
C GLN A 594 38.89 28.55 17.13
N LEU A 595 38.29 27.37 17.24
CA LEU A 595 38.38 26.46 18.38
C LEU A 595 38.63 25.05 17.85
N GLY A 596 39.71 24.41 18.30
CA GLY A 596 40.19 23.16 17.70
C GLY A 596 41.13 23.37 16.52
N GLY A 597 41.42 22.28 15.79
CA GLY A 597 42.35 22.27 14.67
C GLY A 597 43.79 22.70 14.98
N ASN A 598 44.53 23.09 13.94
CA ASN A 598 45.90 23.61 14.05
C ASN A 598 45.96 25.07 14.55
N HIS A 599 44.90 25.85 14.30
CA HIS A 599 44.91 27.32 14.43
C HIS A 599 43.94 27.83 15.51
N SER A 600 43.65 26.99 16.52
CA SER A 600 42.79 27.37 17.66
C SER A 600 43.21 28.72 18.24
N THR A 601 42.26 29.65 18.27
CA THR A 601 42.43 30.95 18.93
C THR A 601 42.52 30.80 20.44
N PHE A 602 41.92 29.73 20.99
CA PHE A 602 41.85 29.49 22.43
C PHE A 602 42.80 28.39 22.91
N THR A 603 43.38 28.62 24.08
CA THR A 603 44.01 27.58 24.90
C THR A 603 42.91 26.78 25.61
N GLN A 604 42.91 25.46 25.45
CA GLN A 604 41.94 24.54 26.04
C GLN A 604 42.63 23.35 26.72
N ASP A 605 42.02 22.81 27.78
CA ASP A 605 42.50 21.63 28.53
C ASP A 605 41.74 20.34 28.17
N PHE A 606 40.84 20.40 27.19
CA PHE A 606 40.00 19.29 26.72
C PHE A 606 40.22 19.00 25.23
N THR A 607 40.00 17.75 24.83
CA THR A 607 39.95 17.30 23.43
C THR A 607 38.52 17.01 23.00
N PHE A 608 38.19 17.30 21.74
CA PHE A 608 36.95 16.93 21.06
C PHE A 608 37.28 16.57 19.60
N GLY A 609 36.35 15.98 18.86
CA GLY A 609 36.52 15.76 17.42
C GLY A 609 35.27 15.23 16.74
N PHE A 610 35.18 15.42 15.42
CA PHE A 610 34.04 15.06 14.58
C PHE A 610 32.71 15.67 15.06
N GLN A 611 32.76 16.86 15.66
CA GLN A 611 31.68 17.57 16.34
C GLN A 611 30.49 18.04 15.47
N HIS A 612 29.26 17.82 15.93
CA HIS A 612 28.03 18.29 15.28
C HIS A 612 27.23 19.25 16.18
N ASP A 613 26.21 19.91 15.62
CA ASP A 613 25.27 20.81 16.30
C ASP A 613 25.89 21.90 17.19
N ALA A 614 26.85 22.65 16.64
CA ALA A 614 27.43 23.83 17.28
C ALA A 614 26.43 25.01 17.32
N ARG A 615 26.05 25.47 18.53
CA ARG A 615 25.01 26.47 18.77
C ARG A 615 25.41 27.54 19.78
N TRP A 616 24.94 28.78 19.59
CA TRP A 616 25.03 29.84 20.59
C TRP A 616 24.17 29.50 21.80
N ARG A 617 24.66 29.84 23.00
CA ARG A 617 23.92 29.73 24.26
C ARG A 617 23.90 31.05 25.02
N SER A 618 24.99 31.82 25.00
CA SER A 618 24.98 33.24 25.37
C SER A 618 26.18 33.98 24.77
N GLN A 619 26.08 35.30 24.70
CA GLN A 619 27.18 36.21 24.34
C GLN A 619 27.13 37.41 25.28
N SER A 620 28.23 37.74 25.96
CA SER A 620 28.28 38.80 26.97
C SER A 620 29.66 39.44 27.05
N GLY A 621 29.84 40.54 26.32
CA GLY A 621 31.11 41.26 26.25
C GLY A 621 32.22 40.37 25.66
N ASN A 622 33.22 40.05 26.48
CA ASN A 622 34.33 39.18 26.08
C ASN A 622 34.07 37.68 26.32
N ILE A 623 32.88 37.29 26.79
CA ILE A 623 32.51 35.89 27.03
C ILE A 623 31.47 35.43 26.00
N ASP A 624 31.87 34.50 25.14
CA ASP A 624 30.99 33.70 24.30
C ASP A 624 30.71 32.36 25.02
N VAL A 625 29.49 31.83 24.97
CA VAL A 625 29.18 30.45 25.39
C VAL A 625 28.49 29.71 24.25
N ILE A 626 29.08 28.58 23.86
CA ILE A 626 28.57 27.67 22.84
C ILE A 626 28.23 26.31 23.44
N SER A 627 27.42 25.53 22.74
CA SER A 627 27.37 24.08 22.94
C SER A 627 27.62 23.34 21.63
N PHE A 628 28.07 22.10 21.70
CA PHE A 628 28.13 21.20 20.55
C PHE A 628 28.03 19.73 20.99
N PHE A 629 27.60 18.89 20.06
CA PHE A 629 27.73 17.44 20.13
C PHE A 629 29.17 17.06 19.76
N ASP A 630 29.88 16.40 20.66
CA ASP A 630 31.24 15.91 20.49
C ASP A 630 31.17 14.39 20.30
N ASN A 631 31.09 13.98 19.03
CA ASN A 631 31.11 12.58 18.59
C ASN A 631 32.33 11.85 19.15
N SER A 632 33.47 12.55 19.26
CA SER A 632 34.75 12.06 19.78
C SER A 632 35.39 10.93 18.98
N GLY A 633 34.84 10.54 17.82
CA GLY A 633 35.48 9.65 16.86
C GLY A 633 34.66 9.48 15.59
N ASN A 634 35.25 8.80 14.60
CA ASN A 634 34.61 8.41 13.34
C ASN A 634 34.63 6.88 13.08
N GLY A 635 35.06 6.09 14.07
CA GLY A 635 35.28 4.65 13.96
C GLY A 635 36.70 4.23 13.56
N GLU A 636 37.52 5.16 13.04
CA GLU A 636 38.95 4.93 12.75
C GLU A 636 39.87 5.74 13.69
N ILE A 637 39.47 6.97 13.99
CA ILE A 637 40.14 7.90 14.90
C ILE A 637 39.24 8.12 16.12
N THR A 638 39.80 8.05 17.33
CA THR A 638 39.10 8.23 18.60
C THR A 638 39.84 9.23 19.49
N PHE A 639 39.13 10.25 19.99
CA PHE A 639 39.61 11.29 20.90
C PHE A 639 39.19 11.05 22.36
N ASN A 640 38.00 10.49 22.57
CA ASN A 640 37.45 10.06 23.86
C ASN A 640 36.63 8.78 23.63
N ASN A 641 36.60 7.85 24.60
CA ASN A 641 35.96 6.53 24.49
C ASN A 641 34.41 6.51 24.43
N VAL A 642 33.78 7.67 24.27
CA VAL A 642 32.33 7.88 24.36
C VAL A 642 31.98 9.23 23.75
N SER A 643 30.86 9.30 23.04
CA SER A 643 30.30 10.58 22.57
C SER A 643 29.70 11.38 23.72
N ARG A 644 29.56 12.69 23.54
CA ARG A 644 29.24 13.61 24.66
C ARG A 644 28.69 14.94 24.15
N ALA A 645 27.71 15.50 24.84
CA ALA A 645 27.31 16.89 24.65
C ALA A 645 28.16 17.81 25.53
N LEU A 646 28.66 18.90 24.97
CA LEU A 646 29.51 19.88 25.64
C LEU A 646 28.90 21.28 25.63
N PHE A 647 29.15 22.03 26.69
CA PHE A 647 28.98 23.49 26.75
C PHE A 647 30.33 24.10 27.09
N VAL A 648 30.80 25.03 26.26
CA VAL A 648 32.13 25.62 26.36
C VAL A 648 32.01 27.15 26.47
N GLN A 649 32.63 27.70 27.50
CA GLN A 649 32.89 29.13 27.61
C GLN A 649 34.16 29.47 26.81
N LEU A 650 34.10 30.56 26.05
CA LEU A 650 35.23 31.14 25.31
C LEU A 650 35.47 32.55 25.85
N ASN A 651 36.67 32.80 26.39
CA ASN A 651 37.05 34.09 26.95
C ASN A 651 38.02 34.82 26.02
N HIS A 652 37.53 35.85 25.35
CA HIS A 652 38.28 36.70 24.42
C HIS A 652 39.26 37.67 25.12
N THR A 653 39.37 37.62 26.45
CA THR A 653 40.27 38.49 27.24
C THR A 653 41.65 37.87 27.46
N ASP A 654 41.69 36.56 27.67
CA ASP A 654 42.90 35.76 27.89
C ASP A 654 43.06 34.62 26.88
N ASN A 655 42.13 34.52 25.93
CA ASN A 655 42.04 33.47 24.92
C ASN A 655 42.06 32.06 25.54
N THR A 656 41.21 31.84 26.53
CA THR A 656 40.94 30.51 27.11
C THR A 656 39.58 29.96 26.70
N ALA A 657 39.50 28.64 26.56
CA ALA A 657 38.26 27.89 26.40
C ALA A 657 38.11 26.88 27.55
N THR A 658 36.91 26.75 28.11
CA THR A 658 36.66 25.94 29.31
C THR A 658 35.30 25.26 29.24
N VAL A 659 35.26 23.95 29.52
CA VAL A 659 34.00 23.19 29.59
C VAL A 659 33.21 23.61 30.84
N LEU A 660 32.02 24.17 30.65
CA LEU A 660 31.06 24.50 31.72
C LEU A 660 30.19 23.30 32.09
N ARG A 661 29.79 22.49 31.11
CA ARG A 661 28.91 21.33 31.27
C ARG A 661 29.29 20.24 30.27
N LYS A 662 29.23 18.98 30.70
CA LYS A 662 29.47 17.80 29.88
C LYS A 662 28.44 16.73 30.24
N ALA A 663 27.59 16.36 29.29
CA ALA A 663 26.71 15.19 29.41
C ALA A 663 27.27 14.06 28.53
N THR A 664 27.87 13.06 29.17
CA THR A 664 28.44 11.89 28.49
C THR A 664 27.34 10.94 28.04
N ALA A 665 27.54 10.24 26.92
CA ALA A 665 26.62 9.19 26.48
C ALA A 665 26.48 8.09 27.55
N PRO A 666 25.26 7.63 27.86
CA PRO A 666 25.06 6.42 28.66
C PRO A 666 25.40 5.17 27.85
N TYR A 667 25.52 4.03 28.54
CA TYR A 667 25.77 2.71 27.93
C TYR A 667 27.04 2.63 27.04
N ASP A 668 28.01 3.49 27.31
CA ASP A 668 29.27 3.62 26.55
C ASP A 668 29.07 3.82 25.03
N LEU A 669 28.04 4.57 24.63
CA LEU A 669 27.70 4.79 23.22
C LEU A 669 28.70 5.72 22.49
N GLU A 670 29.13 5.26 21.32
CA GLU A 670 29.96 5.99 20.36
C GLU A 670 29.16 6.25 19.07
N ALA A 671 28.96 7.53 18.74
CA ALA A 671 28.29 8.01 17.54
C ALA A 671 29.34 8.46 16.51
N ASN A 672 29.77 7.55 15.65
CA ASN A 672 30.80 7.81 14.61
C ASN A 672 30.43 8.92 13.61
N SER A 673 29.15 9.28 13.49
CA SER A 673 28.71 10.45 12.73
C SER A 673 27.35 10.96 13.21
N GLN A 674 26.97 12.16 12.74
CA GLN A 674 25.64 12.76 12.95
C GLN A 674 25.36 13.06 14.43
N GLY A 675 24.10 13.33 14.79
CA GLY A 675 23.68 13.67 16.16
C GLY A 675 23.57 15.17 16.43
N ASN A 676 23.04 15.52 17.61
CA ASN A 676 22.79 16.91 18.02
C ASN A 676 22.58 17.11 19.53
N THR A 677 22.65 18.37 19.98
CA THR A 677 22.63 18.78 21.40
C THR A 677 21.65 19.94 21.61
N GLN A 678 20.40 19.62 21.98
CA GLN A 678 19.33 20.59 22.19
C GLN A 678 19.20 20.97 23.68
N LEU A 679 19.61 22.18 24.06
CA LEU A 679 19.25 22.77 25.36
C LEU A 679 17.74 23.10 25.37
N LEU A 680 17.06 22.75 26.45
CA LEU A 680 15.64 23.00 26.68
C LEU A 680 15.43 24.21 27.61
N ALA A 681 14.23 24.79 27.60
CA ALA A 681 13.91 26.05 28.31
C ALA A 681 13.93 25.96 29.86
N ASN A 682 14.19 24.78 30.41
CA ASN A 682 14.30 24.46 31.84
C ASN A 682 15.70 23.93 32.21
N ASP A 683 16.71 24.23 31.39
CA ASP A 683 18.11 23.76 31.49
C ASP A 683 18.30 22.23 31.37
N ASN A 684 17.23 21.44 31.19
CA ASN A 684 17.36 20.07 30.72
C ASN A 684 18.00 20.03 29.32
N LEU A 685 18.58 18.89 28.98
CA LEU A 685 19.31 18.70 27.73
C LEU A 685 18.76 17.48 26.99
N PHE A 686 18.34 17.63 25.74
CA PHE A 686 18.04 16.50 24.86
C PHE A 686 19.20 16.29 23.89
N VAL A 687 19.75 15.08 23.86
CA VAL A 687 20.88 14.70 23.01
C VAL A 687 20.47 13.54 22.13
N SER A 688 20.71 13.65 20.82
CA SER A 688 20.58 12.52 19.89
C SER A 688 21.95 11.99 19.54
N TRP A 689 22.15 10.68 19.71
CA TRP A 689 23.41 9.98 19.50
C TRP A 689 23.59 9.53 18.03
N GLY A 690 22.94 10.20 17.08
CA GLY A 690 23.20 10.06 15.63
C GLY A 690 23.28 8.61 15.14
N SER A 691 24.44 8.23 14.61
CA SER A 691 24.72 6.89 14.08
C SER A 691 24.67 5.76 15.12
N ALA A 692 24.59 6.05 16.43
CA ALA A 692 24.38 5.06 17.49
C ALA A 692 22.89 4.73 17.72
N GLY A 693 21.96 5.38 17.00
CA GLY A 693 20.54 5.01 16.99
C GLY A 693 19.81 5.21 18.32
N ALA A 694 20.19 6.23 19.11
CA ALA A 694 19.60 6.48 20.42
C ALA A 694 19.44 7.98 20.71
N PHE A 695 18.72 8.31 21.77
CA PHE A 695 18.64 9.67 22.32
C PHE A 695 18.44 9.67 23.84
N THR A 696 18.69 10.81 24.49
CA THR A 696 18.65 10.93 25.96
C THR A 696 18.24 12.34 26.39
N GLN A 697 17.29 12.43 27.33
CA GLN A 697 17.02 13.65 28.08
C GLN A 697 17.76 13.59 29.42
N PHE A 698 18.56 14.60 29.71
CA PHE A 698 19.23 14.82 30.99
C PHE A 698 18.61 16.00 31.74
N SER A 699 18.68 15.96 33.08
CA SER A 699 18.40 17.11 33.93
C SER A 699 19.47 18.21 33.77
N ALA A 700 19.21 19.40 34.32
CA ALA A 700 20.20 20.46 34.46
C ALA A 700 21.54 19.97 35.07
N ASP A 701 21.47 19.08 36.07
CA ASP A 701 22.61 18.48 36.77
C ASP A 701 23.29 17.32 36.00
N ASN A 702 22.76 16.93 34.84
CA ASN A 702 23.15 15.80 33.99
C ASN A 702 22.73 14.40 34.49
N GLU A 703 21.71 14.31 35.35
CA GLU A 703 21.05 13.03 35.68
C GLU A 703 20.16 12.58 34.51
N ILE A 704 20.12 11.28 34.21
CA ILE A 704 19.32 10.75 33.10
C ILE A 704 17.83 10.74 33.48
N LEU A 705 17.02 11.50 32.74
CA LEU A 705 15.56 11.54 32.91
C LEU A 705 14.84 10.61 31.92
N TYR A 706 15.38 10.44 30.72
CA TYR A 706 14.78 9.64 29.66
C TYR A 706 15.86 9.09 28.72
N HIS A 707 15.76 7.83 28.31
CA HIS A 707 16.63 7.23 27.31
C HIS A 707 15.87 6.20 26.48
N ALA A 708 16.05 6.24 25.16
CA ALA A 708 15.57 5.20 24.26
C ALA A 708 16.53 4.95 23.09
N PHE A 709 16.54 3.70 22.64
CA PHE A 709 17.09 3.28 21.35
C PHE A 709 15.98 3.26 20.29
N ILE A 710 16.33 3.51 19.04
CA ILE A 710 15.50 3.27 17.87
C ILE A 710 15.79 1.83 17.42
N GLU A 711 14.76 0.98 17.37
CA GLU A 711 14.94 -0.43 16.99
C GLU A 711 15.31 -0.56 15.50
N ASP A 712 16.39 -1.30 15.23
CA ASP A 712 16.93 -1.61 13.89
C ASP A 712 17.24 -0.42 12.96
N ALA A 713 17.32 0.82 13.48
CA ALA A 713 17.54 2.04 12.70
C ALA A 713 18.31 3.14 13.44
N VAL A 714 18.76 4.16 12.69
CA VAL A 714 19.41 5.38 13.21
C VAL A 714 18.64 6.62 12.78
N SER A 715 18.87 7.77 13.41
CA SER A 715 18.25 9.05 13.02
C SER A 715 19.33 10.12 12.94
N TYR A 716 19.34 10.89 11.85
CA TYR A 716 20.39 11.88 11.55
C TYR A 716 20.51 12.95 12.65
N ARG A 717 19.36 13.42 13.13
CA ARG A 717 19.20 14.23 14.35
C ARG A 717 17.92 13.77 15.06
N GLY A 718 17.75 14.21 16.31
CA GLY A 718 16.55 13.97 17.09
C GLY A 718 16.28 15.14 18.04
N PHE A 719 15.02 15.51 18.21
CA PHE A 719 14.61 16.70 18.94
C PHE A 719 13.44 16.43 19.87
N LEU A 720 13.31 17.24 20.91
CA LEU A 720 12.19 17.23 21.86
C LEU A 720 11.52 18.60 21.88
N ALA A 721 10.22 18.66 21.59
CA ALA A 721 9.50 19.94 21.49
C ALA A 721 7.99 19.79 21.74
N ASN A 722 7.33 20.88 22.10
CA ASN A 722 5.86 20.94 22.07
C ASN A 722 5.36 21.02 20.62
N TRP A 723 4.24 20.37 20.31
CA TRP A 723 3.57 20.47 19.02
C TRP A 723 2.05 20.34 19.19
N THR A 724 1.31 21.04 18.32
CA THR A 724 -0.14 20.89 18.18
C THR A 724 -0.42 20.53 16.73
N GLY A 725 -0.87 19.30 16.50
CA GLY A 725 -1.25 18.80 15.18
C GLY A 725 -2.77 18.68 15.07
N THR A 726 -3.29 19.21 13.97
CA THR A 726 -4.72 19.26 13.62
C THR A 726 -4.89 18.76 12.17
N PRO A 727 -4.59 17.50 11.88
CA PRO A 727 -4.48 16.97 10.52
C PRO A 727 -5.74 17.18 9.66
N SER A 728 -5.53 17.40 8.36
CA SER A 728 -6.61 17.59 7.36
C SER A 728 -7.33 16.29 6.96
N GLU A 729 -6.67 15.14 7.12
CA GLU A 729 -7.25 13.81 6.91
C GLU A 729 -8.42 13.53 7.89
N ALA A 730 -9.37 12.69 7.48
CA ALA A 730 -10.43 12.22 8.37
C ALA A 730 -9.93 11.02 9.22
N PRO A 731 -10.32 10.90 10.50
CA PRO A 731 -9.90 9.77 11.34
C PRO A 731 -10.34 8.42 10.75
N ALA A 732 -9.44 7.45 10.78
CA ALA A 732 -9.69 6.10 10.29
C ALA A 732 -10.47 5.28 11.34
N LEU A 733 -11.71 4.92 11.04
CA LEU A 733 -12.57 4.09 11.91
C LEU A 733 -12.82 2.71 11.29
N ALA A 734 -12.26 1.67 11.93
CA ALA A 734 -12.52 0.27 11.59
C ALA A 734 -13.49 -0.36 12.61
N ALA A 735 -14.49 -1.08 12.11
CA ALA A 735 -15.51 -1.74 12.94
C ALA A 735 -15.53 -3.25 12.66
N TYR A 736 -15.52 -4.05 13.73
CA TYR A 736 -15.50 -5.51 13.66
C TYR A 736 -16.54 -6.13 14.59
N VAL A 737 -17.42 -6.98 14.07
CA VAL A 737 -18.29 -7.84 14.90
C VAL A 737 -17.64 -9.19 15.08
N ASP A 738 -17.52 -9.64 16.33
CA ASP A 738 -17.02 -10.96 16.68
C ASP A 738 -18.10 -12.07 16.57
N SER A 739 -17.85 -13.22 17.20
CA SER A 739 -18.76 -14.37 17.25
C SER A 739 -19.77 -14.34 18.42
N ALA A 740 -19.71 -13.34 19.29
CA ALA A 740 -20.48 -13.20 20.53
C ALA A 740 -21.44 -12.00 20.53
N ASN A 741 -21.63 -11.34 19.37
CA ASN A 741 -22.33 -10.06 19.19
C ASN A 741 -21.61 -8.84 19.79
N THR A 742 -20.32 -8.94 20.14
CA THR A 742 -19.53 -7.76 20.49
C THR A 742 -19.09 -7.04 19.21
N THR A 743 -19.28 -5.72 19.16
CA THR A 743 -18.66 -4.86 18.15
C THR A 743 -17.44 -4.19 18.76
N ARG A 744 -16.26 -4.47 18.19
CA ARG A 744 -15.01 -3.78 18.51
C ARG A 744 -14.77 -2.68 17.47
N LEU A 745 -14.65 -1.45 17.94
CA LEU A 745 -14.30 -0.28 17.13
C LEU A 745 -12.83 0.05 17.39
N TYR A 746 -12.07 0.33 16.34
CA TYR A 746 -10.70 0.85 16.40
C TYR A 746 -10.67 2.19 15.67
N ILE A 747 -10.07 3.21 16.29
CA ILE A 747 -9.94 4.53 15.69
C ILE A 747 -8.54 5.12 15.89
N SER A 748 -7.97 5.64 14.81
CA SER A 748 -6.71 6.39 14.80
C SER A 748 -6.83 7.63 13.91
N TRP A 749 -5.97 8.62 14.15
CA TRP A 749 -5.93 9.88 13.41
C TRP A 749 -4.48 10.37 13.35
N ASN A 750 -3.87 10.42 12.17
CA ASN A 750 -2.42 10.55 12.05
C ASN A 750 -1.98 12.01 12.33
N GLY A 751 -1.32 12.22 13.46
CA GLY A 751 -0.79 13.53 13.87
C GLY A 751 -1.74 14.41 14.68
N ASP A 752 -2.97 13.96 14.98
CA ASP A 752 -3.81 14.69 15.94
C ASP A 752 -3.16 14.68 17.34
N THR A 753 -3.12 15.84 17.99
CA THR A 753 -2.71 16.00 19.40
C THR A 753 -3.88 16.41 20.32
N GLU A 754 -4.99 16.88 19.75
CA GLU A 754 -6.03 17.63 20.47
C GLU A 754 -7.17 16.76 20.99
N THR A 755 -7.50 15.65 20.33
CA THR A 755 -8.53 14.72 20.83
C THR A 755 -8.13 14.12 22.17
N LYS A 756 -8.99 14.30 23.20
CA LYS A 756 -8.82 13.68 24.51
C LYS A 756 -9.79 12.52 24.74
N VAL A 757 -10.96 12.54 24.09
CA VAL A 757 -11.99 11.49 24.17
C VAL A 757 -12.60 11.23 22.79
N TRP A 758 -12.82 9.96 22.46
CA TRP A 758 -13.61 9.53 21.32
C TRP A 758 -15.02 9.14 21.79
N LYS A 759 -16.07 9.73 21.19
CA LYS A 759 -17.48 9.34 21.40
C LYS A 759 -17.96 8.49 20.24
N PHE A 760 -18.53 7.32 20.52
CA PHE A 760 -18.95 6.36 19.50
C PHE A 760 -20.46 6.32 19.36
N TYR A 761 -20.92 6.18 18.11
CA TYR A 761 -22.33 6.20 17.73
C TYR A 761 -22.61 5.11 16.69
N GLN A 762 -23.84 4.60 16.67
CA GLN A 762 -24.40 3.87 15.54
C GLN A 762 -25.56 4.65 14.90
N VAL A 763 -25.77 4.45 13.60
CA VAL A 763 -26.89 4.98 12.82
C VAL A 763 -27.41 3.91 11.88
N GLN A 764 -28.74 3.81 11.73
CA GLN A 764 -29.40 2.83 10.87
C GLN A 764 -30.01 3.52 9.65
N GLU A 765 -29.71 3.03 8.43
CA GLU A 765 -30.22 3.63 7.19
C GLU A 765 -31.65 3.20 6.86
N GLY A 766 -32.65 3.98 7.31
CA GLY A 766 -34.07 3.69 7.06
C GLY A 766 -34.99 4.92 6.97
N ASN A 767 -35.33 5.33 5.74
CA ASN A 767 -36.52 6.13 5.37
C ASN A 767 -36.92 7.33 6.27
N GLY A 768 -36.04 8.32 6.40
CA GLY A 768 -36.40 9.65 6.90
C GLY A 768 -35.19 10.57 7.09
N SER A 769 -35.41 11.88 7.17
CA SER A 769 -34.37 12.86 7.50
C SER A 769 -33.92 12.82 8.97
N ASN A 770 -34.46 11.88 9.76
CA ASN A 770 -34.33 11.78 11.21
C ASN A 770 -33.91 10.35 11.60
N ALA A 771 -32.87 9.79 10.97
CA ALA A 771 -32.21 8.60 11.50
C ALA A 771 -31.46 9.01 12.79
N GLU A 772 -32.06 8.75 13.95
CA GLU A 772 -31.46 9.11 15.24
C GLU A 772 -30.20 8.29 15.49
N ALA A 773 -29.06 8.98 15.69
CA ALA A 773 -27.80 8.33 16.01
C ALA A 773 -27.79 7.89 17.49
N GLN A 774 -27.75 6.59 17.72
CA GLN A 774 -27.64 6.04 19.07
C GLN A 774 -26.20 6.15 19.55
N TYR A 775 -25.99 6.89 20.65
CA TYR A 775 -24.74 6.91 21.39
C TYR A 775 -24.45 5.55 22.02
N LEU A 776 -23.23 5.05 21.84
CA LEU A 776 -22.77 3.75 22.32
C LEU A 776 -21.92 3.85 23.60
N GLY A 777 -21.22 4.97 23.76
CA GLY A 777 -20.26 5.20 24.84
C GLY A 777 -19.07 6.05 24.37
N GLU A 778 -18.10 6.24 25.25
CA GLU A 778 -16.90 7.01 24.98
C GLU A 778 -15.65 6.36 25.58
N GLN A 779 -14.50 6.65 24.97
CA GLN A 779 -13.19 6.13 25.38
C GLN A 779 -12.16 7.26 25.36
N SER A 780 -11.41 7.43 26.45
CA SER A 780 -10.28 8.36 26.49
C SER A 780 -9.19 7.94 25.49
N ARG A 781 -8.64 8.89 24.73
CA ARG A 781 -7.51 8.64 23.83
C ARG A 781 -6.22 8.60 24.63
N THR A 782 -5.67 7.41 24.80
CA THR A 782 -4.41 7.15 25.54
C THR A 782 -3.25 6.70 24.65
N SER A 783 -3.50 6.53 23.35
CA SER A 783 -2.56 5.97 22.38
C SER A 783 -2.93 6.41 20.94
N PHE A 784 -2.06 6.15 19.96
CA PHE A 784 -2.29 6.40 18.53
C PHE A 784 -3.64 5.85 18.06
N GLU A 785 -3.84 4.55 18.29
CA GLU A 785 -5.08 3.84 18.07
C GLU A 785 -5.81 3.68 19.40
N THR A 786 -7.10 3.99 19.41
CA THR A 786 -8.00 3.76 20.53
C THR A 786 -8.96 2.63 20.16
N SER A 787 -9.05 1.59 20.99
CA SER A 787 -10.05 0.52 20.83
C SER A 787 -11.21 0.70 21.81
N PHE A 788 -12.43 0.56 21.33
CA PHE A 788 -13.67 0.58 22.12
C PHE A 788 -14.46 -0.72 21.89
N LEU A 789 -15.19 -1.17 22.91
CA LEU A 789 -15.99 -2.38 22.88
C LEU A 789 -17.45 -2.05 23.20
N TRP A 790 -18.35 -2.47 22.32
CA TRP A 790 -19.78 -2.36 22.48
C TRP A 790 -20.44 -3.74 22.42
N GLU A 791 -21.05 -4.16 23.51
CA GLU A 791 -21.87 -5.38 23.57
C GLU A 791 -23.29 -5.05 23.09
N SER A 792 -23.81 -5.85 22.14
CA SER A 792 -25.17 -5.69 21.61
C SER A 792 -26.02 -6.93 21.81
N GLU A 793 -27.29 -6.76 22.20
CA GLU A 793 -28.24 -7.88 22.37
C GLU A 793 -28.45 -8.66 21.05
N TYR A 794 -28.30 -7.97 19.92
CA TYR A 794 -28.47 -8.51 18.57
C TYR A 794 -27.27 -8.14 17.71
N ARG A 795 -26.80 -9.08 16.89
CA ARG A 795 -25.73 -8.84 15.92
C ARG A 795 -26.12 -7.69 14.98
N PRO A 796 -25.27 -6.65 14.80
CA PRO A 796 -25.56 -5.56 13.86
C PRO A 796 -25.86 -6.08 12.45
N THR A 797 -26.91 -5.53 11.83
CA THR A 797 -27.30 -5.81 10.45
C THR A 797 -26.60 -4.85 9.49
N ASN A 798 -26.54 -5.18 8.20
CA ASN A 798 -25.72 -4.46 7.20
C ASN A 798 -26.16 -3.00 6.92
N ASP A 799 -27.30 -2.58 7.45
CA ASP A 799 -27.86 -1.22 7.44
C ASP A 799 -27.41 -0.37 8.66
N VAL A 800 -26.70 -0.98 9.63
CA VAL A 800 -26.11 -0.29 10.79
C VAL A 800 -24.68 0.15 10.48
N LYS A 801 -24.43 1.46 10.53
CA LYS A 801 -23.11 2.08 10.38
C LYS A 801 -22.66 2.72 11.68
N PHE A 802 -21.36 2.68 11.94
CA PHE A 802 -20.72 3.22 13.14
C PHE A 802 -19.94 4.48 12.79
N TYR A 803 -20.03 5.53 13.60
CA TYR A 803 -19.17 6.70 13.47
C TYR A 803 -18.63 7.12 14.84
N ALA A 804 -17.55 7.91 14.83
CA ALA A 804 -17.00 8.50 16.04
C ALA A 804 -16.91 10.03 15.93
N GLU A 805 -16.95 10.69 17.08
CA GLU A 805 -16.66 12.13 17.24
C GLU A 805 -15.41 12.30 18.09
N ALA A 806 -14.49 13.13 17.60
CA ALA A 806 -13.26 13.48 18.28
C ALA A 806 -13.53 14.68 19.20
N ILE A 807 -13.35 14.52 20.50
CA ILE A 807 -13.65 15.55 21.50
C ILE A 807 -12.36 16.18 22.01
N GLY A 808 -12.25 17.49 21.84
CA GLY A 808 -11.13 18.31 22.27
C GLY A 808 -11.11 18.59 23.77
N GLY A 809 -10.03 19.24 24.22
CA GLY A 809 -9.80 19.55 25.64
C GLY A 809 -10.86 20.45 26.29
N ASN A 810 -11.66 21.17 25.51
CA ASN A 810 -12.72 22.05 26.01
C ASN A 810 -14.12 21.40 25.96
N GLY A 811 -14.21 20.12 25.57
CA GLY A 811 -15.49 19.40 25.37
C GLY A 811 -16.15 19.65 24.01
N ASP A 812 -15.44 20.32 23.12
CA ASP A 812 -15.79 20.66 21.75
C ASP A 812 -15.57 19.49 20.77
N VAL A 813 -16.43 19.36 19.75
CA VAL A 813 -16.29 18.35 18.69
C VAL A 813 -15.34 18.89 17.63
N LEU A 814 -14.16 18.28 17.49
CA LEU A 814 -13.14 18.67 16.51
C LEU A 814 -13.47 18.14 15.11
N VAL A 815 -13.85 16.86 15.02
CA VAL A 815 -14.23 16.20 13.77
C VAL A 815 -15.18 15.04 14.03
N ARG A 816 -15.94 14.63 13.01
CA ARG A 816 -16.73 13.39 12.99
C ARG A 816 -16.23 12.50 11.85
N THR A 817 -16.07 11.21 12.09
CA THR A 817 -15.67 10.26 11.03
C THR A 817 -16.78 10.06 10.00
N LEU A 818 -16.41 9.56 8.81
CA LEU A 818 -17.40 8.96 7.93
C LEU A 818 -18.02 7.71 8.60
N PRO A 819 -19.31 7.38 8.36
CA PRO A 819 -19.92 6.17 8.89
C PRO A 819 -19.34 4.90 8.26
N SER A 820 -18.81 4.01 9.09
CA SER A 820 -18.12 2.76 8.74
C SER A 820 -19.01 1.54 9.01
N LEU A 821 -19.01 0.55 8.12
CA LEU A 821 -19.77 -0.70 8.30
C LEU A 821 -18.98 -1.69 9.16
N ALA A 822 -19.65 -2.36 10.11
CA ALA A 822 -19.00 -3.38 10.91
C ALA A 822 -18.80 -4.68 10.10
N THR A 823 -17.53 -5.07 9.95
CA THR A 823 -17.12 -6.27 9.21
C THR A 823 -17.03 -7.49 10.12
N SER A 824 -17.11 -8.71 9.57
CA SER A 824 -16.95 -9.93 10.39
C SER A 824 -15.48 -10.16 10.75
N PHE A 825 -15.16 -10.18 12.05
CA PHE A 825 -13.79 -10.49 12.50
C PHE A 825 -13.36 -11.85 11.98
N THR A 826 -12.24 -11.89 11.26
CA THR A 826 -11.66 -13.13 10.71
C THR A 826 -10.30 -13.33 11.37
N GLU A 827 -10.24 -14.28 12.29
CA GLU A 827 -9.02 -14.63 13.00
C GLU A 827 -8.06 -15.35 12.04
N ILE A 828 -7.13 -14.59 11.48
CA ILE A 828 -5.97 -15.15 10.75
C ILE A 828 -4.99 -15.66 11.80
N THR A 829 -5.06 -16.96 12.09
CA THR A 829 -3.98 -17.74 12.71
C THR A 829 -2.79 -17.80 11.77
N GLU A 830 -1.58 -17.75 12.34
CA GLU A 830 -0.29 -17.79 11.63
C GLU A 830 -0.03 -19.11 10.88
#